data_AF-A0A1V9DXP5-F1
#
_entry.id   AF-A0A1V9DXP5-F1
#
_cell.length_a   1.000
_cell.length_b   1.000
_cell.length_c   1.000
_cell.angle_alpha   90.00
_cell.angle_beta   90.00
_cell.angle_gamma   90.00
#
_symmetry.space_group_name_H-M   'P 1'
#
loop_
_entity.id
_entity.type
_entity.pdbx_description
1 polymer ?
#
loop_
_entity_poly.entity_id
_entity_poly.type
_entity_poly.pdbx_seq_one_letter_code
_entity_poly.pdbx_strand_id
1 'polypeptide(L)'
;MPIEKIDNRLRKLLASIENNDQQLSKELKSKRKDANILTKARSLAPQILETVNESFVESMPLDDFTEAVILPVGRPVLTIFHNDAELTFTDPESEIWRERLINARSTLAGVIPSVGRVEVANHPIYDWLGTGWLVDKNIIVTNRHVAEIFGKSTGFEFDFRLNATGQKMGSSIDLLQEDNNPAKALFKVQKILHIEPEPGPDIAFLLVDQTQGILPSELLLSTDTISADSNVAVIGYPAKDSRMPDVALMERLFGNVYDKKRLAPGKITGVQPARLLHDCSTLGGCSGGAVVDLGTGGIVGLHFAGRFMESNFAVPAKIVREVLSRVTKLPGSNGNGKLAAASNGKPVKPNQSPASETTVSKTDLQAAPPTNNKQDNQCTFTIPLQITVSIGQPSIVAQTQAPVNTASAATHVKSADEIDNDELIMEGRAEDFDDREGYKEDFLGDGFEVPLPEANSERRKNDLLTYTNKGNEDHVLRYEHFSVSMSKARRMCIFSACNVDGRTATGGLDRVPWRLDPRIPKEAQIIKECYGAPPKFSRGHMTRREDPVWGNTTAKSLGNADSMTVTNVTPQMQTFNAPVWLALENYALQHARDDKMRISVFTGPILKSNDPVKFGVKVPVEFWKVIAFIHDETGELSATGYRMSQKDHLPEEEFVFGEFETAQLSIKKIENLTGLSFGFLSDHDPLNNANEAFEGVDIKDPPLTDVREIKFK
;
A
#
# COMPACT_ATOMS: atom_id res chain seq x y z
N MET A 1 1.11 -13.46 14.10
CA MET A 1 1.84 -12.93 15.28
C MET A 1 1.84 -14.04 16.32
N PRO A 2 2.98 -14.46 16.90
CA PRO A 2 3.01 -15.52 17.90
C PRO A 2 2.09 -15.19 19.09
N ILE A 3 1.24 -16.09 19.62
CA ILE A 3 0.56 -16.03 20.94
C ILE A 3 1.52 -15.55 22.02
N GLU A 4 2.80 -15.92 22.03
CA GLU A 4 3.72 -15.41 23.06
C GLU A 4 4.11 -13.94 22.83
N LYS A 5 4.09 -13.45 21.58
CA LYS A 5 4.21 -12.03 21.22
C LYS A 5 2.89 -11.26 21.27
N ILE A 6 1.76 -11.89 20.98
CA ILE A 6 0.41 -11.33 21.18
C ILE A 6 0.20 -11.21 22.68
N ASP A 7 0.55 -12.22 23.47
CA ASP A 7 0.47 -12.22 24.92
C ASP A 7 1.54 -11.31 25.53
N ASN A 8 2.76 -11.20 24.98
CA ASN A 8 3.72 -10.17 25.41
C ASN A 8 3.31 -8.76 24.98
N ARG A 9 2.75 -8.53 23.78
CA ARG A 9 2.22 -7.23 23.35
C ARG A 9 0.95 -6.89 24.11
N LEU A 10 0.10 -7.87 24.39
CA LEU A 10 -1.09 -7.74 25.23
C LEU A 10 -0.67 -7.50 26.68
N ARG A 11 0.36 -8.16 27.21
CA ARG A 11 0.94 -7.89 28.54
C ARG A 11 1.62 -6.53 28.58
N LYS A 12 2.35 -6.12 27.55
CA LYS A 12 2.95 -4.77 27.44
C LYS A 12 1.86 -3.70 27.30
N LEU A 13 0.80 -3.97 26.55
CA LEU A 13 -0.36 -3.11 26.41
C LEU A 13 -1.11 -3.00 27.73
N LEU A 14 -1.38 -4.12 28.39
CA LEU A 14 -2.02 -4.17 29.69
C LEU A 14 -1.14 -3.51 30.74
N ALA A 15 0.18 -3.71 30.73
CA ALA A 15 1.14 -3.03 31.59
C ALA A 15 1.19 -1.52 31.31
N SER A 16 1.11 -1.12 30.04
CA SER A 16 1.00 0.28 29.63
C SER A 16 -0.30 0.89 30.15
N ILE A 17 -1.45 0.20 30.00
CA ILE A 17 -2.73 0.61 30.58
C ILE A 17 -2.64 0.65 32.12
N GLU A 18 -1.96 -0.31 32.75
CA GLU A 18 -1.73 -0.35 34.19
C GLU A 18 -0.90 0.84 34.70
N ASN A 19 0.11 1.25 33.94
CA ASN A 19 0.99 2.36 34.28
C ASN A 19 0.36 3.73 33.97
N ASN A 20 -0.30 3.85 32.82
CA ASN A 20 -0.74 5.12 32.25
C ASN A 20 -2.23 5.40 32.51
N ASP A 21 -3.01 4.41 32.95
CA ASP A 21 -4.44 4.54 33.21
C ASP A 21 -4.92 3.67 34.38
N GLN A 22 -4.59 4.10 35.60
CA GLN A 22 -4.93 3.39 36.82
C GLN A 22 -6.43 3.15 37.02
N GLN A 23 -7.30 4.04 36.52
CA GLN A 23 -8.75 3.89 36.64
C GLN A 23 -9.25 2.77 35.72
N LEU A 24 -8.88 2.80 34.44
CA LEU A 24 -9.24 1.75 33.49
C LEU A 24 -8.62 0.41 33.89
N SER A 25 -7.39 0.42 34.38
CA SER A 25 -6.71 -0.76 34.91
C SER A 25 -7.50 -1.43 36.05
N LYS A 26 -8.00 -0.64 37.02
CA LYS A 26 -8.83 -1.16 38.11
C LYS A 26 -10.14 -1.76 37.60
N GLU A 27 -10.78 -1.11 36.64
CA GLU A 27 -12.01 -1.60 35.99
C GLU A 27 -11.78 -2.95 35.29
N LEU A 28 -10.74 -3.04 34.46
CA LEU A 28 -10.34 -4.27 33.77
C LEU A 28 -9.97 -5.39 34.76
N LYS A 29 -9.25 -5.08 35.84
CA LYS A 29 -8.92 -6.04 36.91
C LYS A 29 -10.16 -6.51 37.68
N SER A 30 -11.16 -5.64 37.88
CA SER A 30 -12.43 -5.98 38.53
C SER A 30 -13.28 -6.89 37.65
N LYS A 31 -13.42 -6.56 36.36
CA LYS A 31 -14.18 -7.38 35.38
C LYS A 31 -13.55 -8.76 35.14
N ARG A 32 -12.22 -8.88 35.27
CA ARG A 32 -11.52 -10.17 35.24
C ARG A 32 -11.79 -11.09 36.43
N LYS A 33 -12.24 -10.55 37.58
CA LYS A 33 -12.61 -11.34 38.77
C LYS A 33 -14.06 -11.83 38.74
N ASP A 34 -14.85 -11.36 37.79
CA ASP A 34 -16.26 -11.73 37.66
C ASP A 34 -16.37 -13.14 37.07
N ALA A 35 -16.87 -14.09 37.87
CA ALA A 35 -16.83 -15.52 37.56
C ALA A 35 -17.58 -15.88 36.27
N ASN A 36 -18.58 -15.08 35.88
CA ASN A 36 -19.30 -15.23 34.61
C ASN A 36 -18.45 -14.85 33.38
N ILE A 37 -17.54 -13.87 33.51
CA ILE A 37 -16.60 -13.50 32.43
C ILE A 37 -15.49 -14.54 32.34
N LEU A 38 -15.00 -15.07 33.47
CA LEU A 38 -14.05 -16.19 33.48
C LEU A 38 -14.66 -17.48 32.92
N THR A 39 -15.96 -17.72 33.13
CA THR A 39 -16.65 -18.90 32.58
C THR A 39 -16.91 -18.74 31.08
N LYS A 40 -17.24 -17.53 30.61
CA LYS A 40 -17.39 -17.21 29.18
C LYS A 40 -16.03 -17.21 28.46
N ALA A 41 -14.97 -16.71 29.09
CA ALA A 41 -13.59 -16.78 28.61
C ALA A 41 -13.03 -18.21 28.65
N ARG A 42 -13.40 -19.02 29.65
CA ARG A 42 -13.05 -20.45 29.74
C ARG A 42 -13.89 -21.35 28.83
N SER A 43 -15.11 -20.96 28.46
CA SER A 43 -15.85 -21.66 27.40
C SER A 43 -15.36 -21.27 25.99
N LEU A 44 -14.65 -20.14 25.88
CA LEU A 44 -13.91 -19.73 24.68
C LEU A 44 -12.47 -20.28 24.64
N ALA A 45 -11.91 -20.71 25.79
CA ALA A 45 -10.55 -21.22 25.88
C ALA A 45 -10.29 -22.50 25.05
N PRO A 46 -11.21 -23.48 24.91
CA PRO A 46 -11.00 -24.65 24.05
C PRO A 46 -11.05 -24.32 22.56
N GLN A 47 -11.43 -23.09 22.18
CA GLN A 47 -11.38 -22.61 20.79
C GLN A 47 -10.14 -21.75 20.51
N ILE A 48 -9.30 -21.49 21.52
CA ILE A 48 -8.10 -20.63 21.45
C ILE A 48 -6.81 -21.40 21.79
N LEU A 49 -6.88 -22.69 22.14
CA LEU A 49 -5.77 -23.39 22.83
C LEU A 49 -4.84 -24.28 21.99
N GLU A 50 -4.85 -24.23 20.66
CA GLU A 50 -3.80 -24.90 19.88
C GLU A 50 -3.24 -23.96 18.81
N THR A 51 -1.93 -24.03 18.61
CA THR A 51 -1.07 -23.30 17.66
C THR A 51 -0.59 -21.90 18.06
N VAL A 52 0.62 -21.85 18.63
CA VAL A 52 1.68 -20.87 18.30
C VAL A 52 3.07 -21.36 18.70
N ASN A 53 4.05 -21.10 17.82
CA ASN A 53 5.48 -20.84 18.05
C ASN A 53 5.87 -19.70 17.07
N GLU A 54 6.49 -18.54 17.39
CA GLU A 54 7.78 -18.16 18.01
C GLU A 54 8.93 -18.00 16.98
N SER A 55 9.04 -16.81 16.36
CA SER A 55 10.30 -16.11 15.95
C SER A 55 9.96 -14.80 15.20
N PHE A 56 10.92 -13.93 14.87
CA PHE A 56 10.79 -12.68 14.06
C PHE A 56 10.17 -11.42 14.72
N VAL A 57 10.91 -10.66 15.54
CA VAL A 57 10.66 -9.22 15.86
C VAL A 57 11.92 -8.70 16.57
N GLU A 58 12.94 -8.25 15.83
CA GLU A 58 13.90 -7.25 16.31
C GLU A 58 14.81 -6.67 15.19
N SER A 59 14.24 -6.28 14.05
CA SER A 59 14.85 -5.30 13.12
C SER A 59 13.79 -4.86 12.11
N MET A 60 13.26 -3.64 12.25
CA MET A 60 12.40 -3.02 11.24
C MET A 60 12.72 -1.51 11.20
N PRO A 61 13.11 -0.97 10.03
CA PRO A 61 13.24 0.46 9.84
C PRO A 61 11.89 1.14 9.58
N LEU A 62 11.95 2.46 9.43
CA LEU A 62 10.92 3.43 9.80
C LEU A 62 9.83 3.74 8.75
N ASP A 63 9.78 3.02 7.62
CA ASP A 63 8.91 3.39 6.48
C ASP A 63 7.75 2.42 6.17
N ASP A 64 7.63 1.29 6.89
CA ASP A 64 6.47 0.39 6.78
C ASP A 64 5.37 0.77 7.80
N PHE A 65 4.48 1.67 7.38
CA PHE A 65 3.30 2.03 8.14
C PHE A 65 2.09 1.20 7.66
N THR A 66 1.49 0.43 8.56
CA THR A 66 0.21 -0.26 8.33
C THR A 66 -0.91 0.58 8.92
N GLU A 67 -1.96 0.91 8.18
CA GLU A 67 -3.06 1.74 8.70
C GLU A 67 -3.96 1.03 9.74
N ALA A 68 -3.48 0.03 10.47
CA ALA A 68 -4.34 -0.76 11.35
C ALA A 68 -3.75 -1.00 12.74
N VAL A 69 -4.45 -0.54 13.75
CA VAL A 69 -4.22 -0.88 15.16
C VAL A 69 -5.54 -1.25 15.78
N ILE A 70 -5.71 -2.52 16.09
CA ILE A 70 -6.83 -3.00 16.88
C ILE A 70 -6.31 -3.39 18.25
N LEU A 71 -6.78 -2.72 19.31
CA LEU A 71 -6.45 -3.10 20.68
C LEU A 71 -7.54 -4.02 21.24
N PRO A 72 -7.20 -5.26 21.67
CA PRO A 72 -8.20 -6.28 21.96
C PRO A 72 -9.08 -6.01 23.20
N VAL A 73 -8.68 -5.08 24.07
CA VAL A 73 -9.29 -4.85 25.38
C VAL A 73 -9.17 -3.36 25.78
N GLY A 74 -10.27 -2.77 26.24
CA GLY A 74 -10.27 -1.47 26.93
C GLY A 74 -10.22 -0.22 26.04
N ARG A 75 -10.45 -0.36 24.73
CA ARG A 75 -10.56 0.77 23.77
C ARG A 75 -11.76 0.52 22.85
N PRO A 76 -12.98 0.90 23.28
CA PRO A 76 -14.18 0.69 22.47
C PRO A 76 -14.12 1.54 21.20
N VAL A 77 -14.71 1.07 20.11
CA VAL A 77 -14.96 1.88 18.91
C VAL A 77 -16.46 2.16 18.86
N LEU A 78 -16.83 3.44 18.74
CA LEU A 78 -18.22 3.88 18.80
C LEU A 78 -18.71 4.26 17.41
N THR A 79 -19.93 3.85 17.11
CA THR A 79 -20.70 4.37 15.97
C THR A 79 -20.98 5.85 16.18
N ILE A 80 -20.92 6.64 15.12
CA ILE A 80 -21.45 8.01 15.12
C ILE A 80 -22.77 7.99 14.35
N PHE A 81 -23.77 8.64 14.94
CA PHE A 81 -25.10 8.79 14.35
C PHE A 81 -25.66 10.16 14.73
N HIS A 82 -26.16 10.92 13.75
CA HIS A 82 -26.64 12.30 13.92
C HIS A 82 -25.59 13.25 14.54
N ASN A 83 -24.33 13.14 14.11
CA ASN A 83 -23.17 13.86 14.65
C ASN A 83 -22.93 13.68 16.16
N ASP A 84 -23.46 12.61 16.75
CA ASP A 84 -23.22 12.25 18.14
C ASP A 84 -22.65 10.82 18.22
N ALA A 85 -21.77 10.59 19.20
CA ALA A 85 -21.24 9.26 19.42
C ALA A 85 -22.30 8.41 20.14
N GLU A 86 -22.64 7.28 19.56
CA GLU A 86 -23.55 6.33 20.20
C GLU A 86 -22.82 5.65 21.36
N LEU A 87 -23.15 6.04 22.59
CA LEU A 87 -22.52 5.55 23.83
C LEU A 87 -23.01 4.13 24.23
N THR A 88 -23.42 3.33 23.27
CA THR A 88 -23.81 1.92 23.43
C THR A 88 -22.58 1.05 23.11
N PHE A 89 -22.09 0.28 24.08
CA PHE A 89 -20.86 -0.51 23.94
C PHE A 89 -21.18 -1.98 23.65
N THR A 90 -20.52 -2.60 22.66
CA THR A 90 -20.76 -4.00 22.24
C THR A 90 -19.90 -5.05 22.93
N ASP A 91 -18.85 -4.69 23.69
CA ASP A 91 -17.97 -5.61 24.45
C ASP A 91 -17.36 -4.92 25.69
N PRO A 92 -17.10 -5.63 26.81
CA PRO A 92 -17.73 -5.33 28.10
C PRO A 92 -17.66 -3.84 28.47
N GLU A 93 -18.84 -3.19 28.42
CA GLU A 93 -19.14 -1.78 28.72
C GLU A 93 -18.09 -1.06 29.58
N SER A 94 -17.09 -0.39 29.04
CA SER A 94 -16.15 0.31 29.93
C SER A 94 -16.83 1.53 30.57
N GLU A 95 -17.22 1.43 31.84
CA GLU A 95 -17.77 2.55 32.61
C GLU A 95 -16.84 3.75 32.63
N ILE A 96 -15.52 3.52 32.67
CA ILE A 96 -14.53 4.61 32.64
C ILE A 96 -14.55 5.35 31.29
N TRP A 97 -14.59 4.62 30.17
CA TRP A 97 -14.73 5.29 28.87
C TRP A 97 -16.09 5.93 28.68
N ARG A 98 -17.16 5.32 29.19
CA ARG A 98 -18.49 5.91 29.20
C ARG A 98 -18.48 7.25 29.93
N GLU A 99 -17.92 7.32 31.14
CA GLU A 99 -17.83 8.57 31.91
C GLU A 99 -16.99 9.62 31.17
N ARG A 100 -15.81 9.24 30.65
CA ARG A 100 -14.93 10.14 29.89
C ARG A 100 -15.62 10.72 28.65
N LEU A 101 -16.33 9.87 27.90
CA LEU A 101 -17.03 10.28 26.69
C LEU A 101 -18.28 11.11 27.00
N ILE A 102 -18.99 10.83 28.09
CA ILE A 102 -20.09 11.69 28.59
C ILE A 102 -19.55 13.08 28.91
N ASN A 103 -18.43 13.16 29.63
CA ASN A 103 -17.80 14.43 29.99
C ASN A 103 -17.29 15.18 28.75
N ALA A 104 -16.78 14.46 27.75
CA ALA A 104 -16.29 15.01 26.49
C ALA A 104 -17.40 15.24 25.43
N ARG A 105 -18.67 14.90 25.70
CA ARG A 105 -19.73 14.92 24.68
C ARG A 105 -19.94 16.29 24.06
N SER A 106 -19.97 17.34 24.88
CA SER A 106 -20.14 18.72 24.40
C SER A 106 -19.00 19.14 23.47
N THR A 107 -17.78 18.77 23.85
CA THR A 107 -16.56 18.97 23.08
C THR A 107 -16.61 18.22 21.75
N LEU A 108 -16.94 16.93 21.78
CA LEU A 108 -17.01 16.07 20.60
C LEU A 108 -18.12 16.50 19.62
N ALA A 109 -19.25 16.99 20.12
CA ALA A 109 -20.34 17.52 19.28
C ALA A 109 -19.90 18.73 18.44
N GLY A 110 -18.91 19.50 18.91
CA GLY A 110 -18.30 20.58 18.13
C GLY A 110 -17.29 20.09 17.08
N VAL A 111 -16.79 18.87 17.20
CA VAL A 111 -15.71 18.33 16.37
C VAL A 111 -16.22 17.39 15.27
N ILE A 112 -17.11 16.47 15.63
CA ILE A 112 -17.63 15.40 14.75
C ILE A 112 -18.18 15.93 13.41
N PRO A 113 -18.95 17.04 13.36
CA PRO A 113 -19.49 17.55 12.10
C PRO A 113 -18.42 17.95 11.08
N SER A 114 -17.24 18.34 11.54
CA SER A 114 -16.17 18.89 10.70
C SER A 114 -15.18 17.85 10.19
N VAL A 115 -15.39 16.56 10.51
CA VAL A 115 -14.60 15.42 10.04
C VAL A 115 -15.42 14.64 9.01
N GLY A 116 -14.81 14.35 7.85
CA GLY A 116 -15.48 13.72 6.71
C GLY A 116 -14.63 12.72 5.94
N ARG A 117 -15.29 11.93 5.09
CA ARG A 117 -14.66 10.94 4.22
C ARG A 117 -14.24 11.61 2.92
N VAL A 118 -13.00 11.36 2.49
CA VAL A 118 -12.48 11.85 1.21
C VAL A 118 -12.98 10.93 0.11
N GLU A 119 -14.02 11.36 -0.58
CA GLU A 119 -14.56 10.72 -1.78
C GLU A 119 -13.71 11.06 -3.00
N VAL A 120 -13.64 10.15 -3.95
CA VAL A 120 -13.00 10.35 -5.25
C VAL A 120 -13.92 9.96 -6.39
N ALA A 121 -13.84 10.71 -7.47
CA ALA A 121 -14.59 10.48 -8.70
C ALA A 121 -13.61 10.14 -9.84
N ASN A 122 -14.04 9.24 -10.72
CA ASN A 122 -13.27 8.74 -11.87
C ASN A 122 -11.96 8.01 -11.49
N HIS A 123 -11.78 7.62 -10.22
CA HIS A 123 -10.73 6.69 -9.82
C HIS A 123 -11.12 5.26 -10.27
N PRO A 124 -10.19 4.43 -10.78
CA PRO A 124 -10.52 3.13 -11.38
C PRO A 124 -11.04 2.08 -10.39
N ILE A 125 -10.71 2.20 -9.11
CA ILE A 125 -10.92 1.12 -8.10
C ILE A 125 -11.71 1.59 -6.88
N TYR A 126 -11.61 2.87 -6.53
CA TYR A 126 -12.01 3.37 -5.22
C TYR A 126 -13.00 4.49 -5.41
N ASP A 127 -14.06 4.50 -4.60
CA ASP A 127 -15.00 5.62 -4.53
C ASP A 127 -14.59 6.62 -3.43
N TRP A 128 -13.69 6.21 -2.53
CA TRP A 128 -13.18 7.00 -1.41
C TRP A 128 -11.81 6.48 -0.97
N LEU A 129 -11.01 7.29 -0.28
CA LEU A 129 -9.60 6.99 0.00
C LEU A 129 -9.17 7.14 1.46
N GLY A 130 -9.85 7.98 2.24
CA GLY A 130 -9.44 8.24 3.60
C GLY A 130 -10.32 9.26 4.30
N THR A 131 -9.75 9.90 5.32
CA THR A 131 -10.41 10.89 6.17
C THR A 131 -9.80 12.28 5.94
N GLY A 132 -10.60 13.32 6.13
CA GLY A 132 -10.13 14.70 6.21
C GLY A 132 -11.01 15.54 7.12
N TRP A 133 -10.57 16.75 7.47
CA TRP A 133 -11.33 17.62 8.35
C TRP A 133 -11.03 19.10 8.11
N LEU A 134 -11.98 19.98 8.48
CA LEU A 134 -11.87 21.43 8.30
C LEU A 134 -10.83 22.03 9.25
N VAL A 135 -9.69 22.42 8.71
CA VAL A 135 -8.61 23.10 9.46
C VAL A 135 -8.73 24.63 9.40
N ASP A 136 -9.48 25.12 8.42
CA ASP A 136 -9.86 26.53 8.23
C ASP A 136 -11.22 26.57 7.49
N LYS A 137 -11.82 27.76 7.32
CA LYS A 137 -13.21 27.99 6.86
C LYS A 137 -13.66 27.17 5.64
N ASN A 138 -12.74 26.87 4.72
CA ASN A 138 -12.98 26.05 3.54
C ASN A 138 -11.75 25.22 3.15
N ILE A 139 -10.86 24.97 4.11
CA ILE A 139 -9.64 24.20 3.89
C ILE A 139 -9.78 22.90 4.66
N ILE A 140 -9.72 21.80 3.93
CA ILE A 140 -9.59 20.46 4.49
C ILE A 140 -8.11 20.11 4.59
N VAL A 141 -7.72 19.51 5.71
CA VAL A 141 -6.46 18.79 5.81
C VAL A 141 -6.70 17.29 5.73
N THR A 142 -5.80 16.59 5.05
CA THR A 142 -5.72 15.12 4.96
C THR A 142 -4.24 14.73 4.82
N ASN A 143 -3.93 13.44 4.66
CA ASN A 143 -2.56 13.00 4.40
C ASN A 143 -2.12 13.24 2.96
N ARG A 144 -0.81 13.41 2.76
CA ARG A 144 -0.19 13.53 1.44
C ARG A 144 -0.46 12.26 0.62
N HIS A 145 -0.28 11.07 1.19
CA HIS A 145 -0.51 9.82 0.45
C HIS A 145 -1.98 9.66 0.00
N VAL A 146 -2.95 10.19 0.75
CA VAL A 146 -4.37 10.24 0.33
C VAL A 146 -4.55 11.18 -0.87
N ALA A 147 -3.97 12.38 -0.79
CA ALA A 147 -4.10 13.38 -1.84
C ALA A 147 -3.33 13.02 -3.13
N GLU A 148 -2.19 12.35 -3.03
CA GLU A 148 -1.36 11.94 -4.17
C GLU A 148 -2.05 10.95 -5.11
N ILE A 149 -3.06 10.22 -4.62
CA ILE A 149 -3.84 9.28 -5.43
C ILE A 149 -4.70 10.02 -6.47
N PHE A 150 -5.27 11.18 -6.14
CA PHE A 150 -6.11 11.97 -7.06
C PHE A 150 -5.48 13.29 -7.52
N GLY A 151 -4.37 13.70 -6.89
CA GLY A 151 -3.66 14.95 -7.12
C GLY A 151 -2.23 14.73 -7.58
N LYS A 152 -1.68 15.71 -8.29
CA LYS A 152 -0.26 15.77 -8.66
C LYS A 152 0.25 17.21 -8.60
N SER A 153 1.54 17.36 -8.28
CA SER A 153 2.23 18.64 -8.45
C SER A 153 2.51 18.88 -9.94
N THR A 154 2.33 20.11 -10.39
CA THR A 154 2.74 20.60 -11.71
C THR A 154 3.93 21.57 -11.62
N GLY A 155 4.64 21.57 -10.48
CA GLY A 155 5.77 22.45 -10.19
C GLY A 155 5.35 23.63 -9.32
N PHE A 156 4.57 24.56 -9.86
CA PHE A 156 4.09 25.74 -9.13
C PHE A 156 2.64 25.64 -8.62
N GLU A 157 1.87 24.71 -9.16
CA GLU A 157 0.48 24.45 -8.77
C GLU A 157 0.25 22.94 -8.57
N PHE A 158 -0.96 22.60 -8.15
CA PHE A 158 -1.43 21.23 -8.07
C PHE A 158 -2.64 21.06 -8.98
N ASP A 159 -2.68 19.93 -9.69
CA ASP A 159 -3.80 19.56 -10.55
C ASP A 159 -4.32 18.16 -10.21
N PHE A 160 -5.56 17.90 -10.55
CA PHE A 160 -6.12 16.56 -10.45
C PHE A 160 -5.53 15.65 -11.53
N ARG A 161 -5.30 14.39 -11.17
CA ARG A 161 -4.82 13.37 -12.10
C ARG A 161 -5.87 13.04 -13.15
N LEU A 162 -5.41 12.45 -14.25
CA LEU A 162 -6.28 11.83 -15.24
C LEU A 162 -6.30 10.32 -14.96
N ASN A 163 -7.46 9.69 -15.10
CA ASN A 163 -7.55 8.24 -15.08
C ASN A 163 -7.08 7.64 -16.42
N ALA A 164 -7.10 6.30 -16.52
CA ALA A 164 -6.64 5.58 -17.71
C ALA A 164 -7.39 5.94 -19.01
N THR A 165 -8.61 6.48 -18.90
CA THR A 165 -9.43 6.92 -20.05
C THR A 165 -9.24 8.40 -20.39
N GLY A 166 -8.31 9.09 -19.71
CA GLY A 166 -8.04 10.51 -19.90
C GLY A 166 -9.05 11.44 -19.22
N GLN A 167 -9.98 10.92 -18.41
CA GLN A 167 -10.92 11.73 -17.65
C GLN A 167 -10.26 12.28 -16.40
N LYS A 168 -10.50 13.55 -16.11
CA LYS A 168 -9.99 14.21 -14.90
C LYS A 168 -10.66 13.61 -13.67
N MET A 169 -9.83 13.18 -12.72
CA MET A 169 -10.30 12.74 -11.42
C MET A 169 -10.88 13.94 -10.65
N GLY A 170 -11.84 13.63 -9.80
CA GLY A 170 -12.40 14.61 -8.86
C GLY A 170 -12.24 14.10 -7.43
N SER A 171 -12.35 15.02 -6.47
CA SER A 171 -12.50 14.65 -5.07
C SER A 171 -13.58 15.51 -4.43
N SER A 172 -14.22 14.97 -3.40
CA SER A 172 -15.18 15.66 -2.54
C SER A 172 -14.99 15.18 -1.11
N ILE A 173 -15.44 15.95 -0.13
CA ILE A 173 -15.51 15.49 1.26
C ILE A 173 -16.96 15.27 1.66
N ASP A 174 -17.30 14.06 2.13
CA ASP A 174 -18.59 13.78 2.76
C ASP A 174 -18.45 13.91 4.27
N LEU A 175 -18.91 15.05 4.81
CA LEU A 175 -18.85 15.35 6.24
C LEU A 175 -19.88 14.55 7.07
N LEU A 176 -20.76 13.75 6.46
CA LEU A 176 -21.86 13.10 7.17
C LEU A 176 -21.82 11.56 7.13
N GLN A 177 -21.14 10.91 6.19
CA GLN A 177 -21.21 9.45 5.95
C GLN A 177 -21.23 8.55 7.22
N GLU A 178 -22.41 8.38 7.80
CA GLU A 178 -22.67 7.74 9.10
C GLU A 178 -23.34 6.39 8.88
N ASP A 179 -23.35 5.55 9.92
CA ASP A 179 -24.10 4.30 9.88
C ASP A 179 -25.60 4.57 9.91
N ASN A 180 -26.40 3.75 9.20
CA ASN A 180 -27.87 3.89 9.11
C ASN A 180 -28.41 5.30 8.75
N ASN A 181 -27.57 6.18 8.19
CA ASN A 181 -27.94 7.52 7.76
C ASN A 181 -27.75 7.63 6.23
N PRO A 182 -28.84 7.76 5.44
CA PRO A 182 -28.74 7.88 3.99
C PRO A 182 -28.37 9.30 3.52
N ALA A 183 -28.40 10.30 4.42
CA ALA A 183 -28.05 11.67 4.09
C ALA A 183 -26.54 11.81 3.84
N LYS A 184 -26.18 12.74 2.95
CA LYS A 184 -24.80 13.09 2.63
C LYS A 184 -24.59 14.58 2.82
N ALA A 185 -23.41 14.96 3.30
CA ALA A 185 -22.97 16.35 3.36
C ALA A 185 -21.72 16.48 2.48
N LEU A 186 -21.94 16.43 1.17
CA LEU A 186 -20.88 16.34 0.17
C LEU A 186 -20.44 17.74 -0.30
N PHE A 187 -19.16 18.03 -0.16
CA PHE A 187 -18.55 19.29 -0.60
C PHE A 187 -17.42 19.00 -1.59
N LYS A 188 -17.55 19.50 -2.81
CA LYS A 188 -16.55 19.29 -3.87
C LYS A 188 -15.22 19.94 -3.54
N VAL A 189 -14.11 19.23 -3.75
CA VAL A 189 -12.77 19.81 -3.73
C VAL A 189 -12.58 20.63 -5.01
N GLN A 190 -12.44 21.95 -4.85
CA GLN A 190 -12.27 22.89 -5.95
C GLN A 190 -10.81 22.95 -6.42
N LYS A 191 -9.87 22.97 -5.47
CA LYS A 191 -8.43 23.09 -5.74
C LYS A 191 -7.63 22.31 -4.70
N ILE A 192 -6.58 21.64 -5.12
CA ILE A 192 -5.54 21.14 -4.21
C ILE A 192 -4.63 22.34 -3.91
N LEU A 193 -4.59 22.77 -2.65
CA LEU A 193 -3.77 23.92 -2.25
C LEU A 193 -2.31 23.52 -2.09
N HIS A 194 -2.08 22.35 -1.52
CA HIS A 194 -0.75 21.86 -1.21
C HIS A 194 -0.73 20.35 -0.99
N ILE A 195 0.33 19.71 -1.46
CA ILE A 195 0.74 18.36 -1.09
C ILE A 195 2.21 18.49 -0.67
N GLU A 196 2.52 18.22 0.60
CA GLU A 196 3.89 18.35 1.10
C GLU A 196 4.80 17.34 0.37
N PRO A 197 5.98 17.74 -0.15
CA PRO A 197 6.88 16.81 -0.81
C PRO A 197 7.66 15.96 0.20
N GLU A 198 8.10 14.78 -0.20
CA GLU A 198 9.09 14.01 0.56
C GLU A 198 10.44 14.76 0.60
N PRO A 199 11.21 14.66 1.70
CA PRO A 199 10.98 13.87 2.92
C PRO A 199 10.15 14.61 4.02
N GLY A 200 9.24 15.51 3.65
CA GLY A 200 8.40 16.28 4.56
C GLY A 200 7.28 15.47 5.25
N PRO A 201 6.56 16.09 6.20
CA PRO A 201 5.47 15.43 6.92
C PRO A 201 4.30 15.06 5.99
N ASP A 202 3.59 13.99 6.33
CA ASP A 202 2.49 13.44 5.53
C ASP A 202 1.21 14.29 5.61
N ILE A 203 1.19 15.42 4.90
CA ILE A 203 0.13 16.44 4.95
C ILE A 203 -0.24 16.93 3.54
N ALA A 204 -1.54 17.09 3.31
CA ALA A 204 -2.08 17.82 2.17
C ALA A 204 -3.22 18.74 2.59
N PHE A 205 -3.42 19.84 1.85
CA PHE A 205 -4.50 20.81 2.05
C PHE A 205 -5.35 20.95 0.79
N LEU A 206 -6.66 20.90 0.96
CA LEU A 206 -7.65 20.91 -0.10
C LEU A 206 -8.63 22.07 0.12
N LEU A 207 -8.88 22.87 -0.92
CA LEU A 207 -9.90 23.91 -0.91
C LEU A 207 -11.23 23.32 -1.34
N VAL A 208 -12.26 23.45 -0.51
CA VAL A 208 -13.62 22.94 -0.81
C VAL A 208 -14.58 24.06 -1.19
N ASP A 209 -15.52 23.73 -2.05
CA ASP A 209 -16.57 24.62 -2.54
C ASP A 209 -17.70 24.76 -1.50
N GLN A 210 -18.00 26.00 -1.11
CA GLN A 210 -19.06 26.34 -0.16
C GLN A 210 -20.44 26.52 -0.83
N THR A 211 -20.54 26.43 -2.16
CA THR A 211 -21.83 26.60 -2.86
C THR A 211 -22.79 25.43 -2.64
N GLN A 212 -22.29 24.27 -2.19
CA GLN A 212 -23.06 23.05 -2.00
C GLN A 212 -23.74 22.95 -0.62
N GLY A 213 -23.46 23.88 0.30
CA GLY A 213 -24.05 23.90 1.63
C GLY A 213 -23.27 24.75 2.62
N ILE A 214 -23.73 24.79 3.87
CA ILE A 214 -23.03 25.48 4.95
C ILE A 214 -22.00 24.53 5.54
N LEU A 215 -20.72 24.90 5.48
CA LEU A 215 -19.67 24.16 6.17
C LEU A 215 -19.79 24.36 7.69
N PRO A 216 -19.53 23.32 8.49
CA PRO A 216 -19.34 23.44 9.94
C PRO A 216 -18.15 24.34 10.31
N SER A 217 -18.00 24.64 11.60
CA SER A 217 -16.86 25.40 12.10
C SER A 217 -15.54 24.66 11.90
N GLU A 218 -14.47 25.41 11.63
CA GLU A 218 -13.11 24.87 11.59
C GLU A 218 -12.68 24.29 12.95
N LEU A 219 -11.84 23.26 12.89
CA LEU A 219 -11.29 22.60 14.06
C LEU A 219 -9.98 23.27 14.48
N LEU A 220 -9.93 23.67 15.75
CA LEU A 220 -8.79 24.39 16.30
C LEU A 220 -7.62 23.44 16.55
N LEU A 221 -6.49 23.69 15.89
CA LEU A 221 -5.22 23.02 16.14
C LEU A 221 -4.66 23.43 17.51
N SER A 222 -4.55 22.50 18.45
CA SER A 222 -4.14 22.75 19.84
C SER A 222 -2.77 23.40 19.96
N THR A 223 -2.70 24.59 20.58
CA THR A 223 -1.45 25.29 20.86
C THR A 223 -0.73 24.77 22.10
N ASP A 224 -1.41 23.97 22.89
CA ASP A 224 -0.90 23.48 24.16
C ASP A 224 0.10 22.36 23.95
N THR A 225 1.00 22.19 24.92
CA THR A 225 1.91 21.06 24.92
C THR A 225 1.14 19.83 25.36
N ILE A 226 0.91 18.90 24.43
CA ILE A 226 0.24 17.64 24.75
C ILE A 226 1.18 16.77 25.58
N SER A 227 0.69 16.18 26.66
CA SER A 227 1.47 15.26 27.49
C SER A 227 1.26 13.82 27.02
N ALA A 228 2.26 12.97 27.27
CA ALA A 228 1.98 11.53 27.38
C ALA A 228 0.83 11.35 28.41
N ASP A 229 -0.04 10.38 28.15
CA ASP A 229 -1.25 10.02 28.93
C ASP A 229 -2.50 10.90 28.75
N SER A 230 -2.44 11.92 27.90
CA SER A 230 -3.60 12.73 27.53
C SER A 230 -4.69 11.87 26.91
N ASN A 231 -5.94 12.02 27.36
CA ASN A 231 -7.08 11.31 26.80
C ASN A 231 -7.43 11.90 25.44
N VAL A 232 -7.43 11.06 24.41
CA VAL A 232 -7.72 11.47 23.03
C VAL A 232 -8.75 10.57 22.38
N ALA A 233 -9.27 10.98 21.24
CA ALA A 233 -10.00 10.10 20.34
C ALA A 233 -9.62 10.37 18.89
N VAL A 234 -9.61 9.32 18.07
CA VAL A 234 -9.54 9.47 16.61
C VAL A 234 -10.94 9.44 16.04
N ILE A 235 -11.26 10.41 15.18
CA ILE A 235 -12.45 10.38 14.34
C ILE A 235 -12.01 10.08 12.91
N GLY A 236 -12.54 9.02 12.33
CA GLY A 236 -12.18 8.56 10.99
C GLY A 236 -13.12 7.52 10.41
N TYR A 237 -12.76 7.00 9.24
CA TYR A 237 -13.57 6.08 8.44
C TYR A 237 -12.87 4.72 8.29
N PRO A 238 -12.96 3.84 9.29
CA PRO A 238 -12.34 2.52 9.23
C PRO A 238 -12.97 1.67 8.13
N ALA A 239 -12.14 1.29 7.16
CA ALA A 239 -12.45 0.37 6.08
C ALA A 239 -12.41 -1.08 6.58
N LYS A 240 -13.19 -1.93 5.93
CA LYS A 240 -13.08 -3.38 6.15
C LYS A 240 -11.74 -3.85 5.60
N ASP A 241 -10.87 -4.32 6.50
CA ASP A 241 -9.57 -4.86 6.10
C ASP A 241 -9.53 -6.37 6.33
N SER A 242 -9.81 -7.13 5.27
CA SER A 242 -9.75 -8.60 5.29
C SER A 242 -8.32 -9.15 5.44
N ARG A 243 -7.29 -8.28 5.37
CA ARG A 243 -5.88 -8.62 5.58
C ARG A 243 -5.50 -8.56 7.07
N MET A 244 -6.41 -8.13 7.95
CA MET A 244 -6.18 -8.08 9.39
C MET A 244 -5.84 -9.46 9.97
N PRO A 245 -4.76 -9.58 10.78
CA PRO A 245 -4.39 -10.86 11.40
C PRO A 245 -5.46 -11.50 12.29
N ASP A 246 -6.36 -10.69 12.85
CA ASP A 246 -7.46 -11.15 13.72
C ASP A 246 -8.79 -10.55 13.25
N VAL A 247 -9.38 -11.20 12.24
CA VAL A 247 -10.65 -10.78 11.61
C VAL A 247 -11.81 -10.86 12.61
N ALA A 248 -11.84 -11.87 13.49
CA ALA A 248 -12.87 -12.01 14.51
C ALA A 248 -12.82 -10.85 15.52
N LEU A 249 -11.62 -10.42 15.90
CA LEU A 249 -11.44 -9.25 16.74
C LEU A 249 -11.86 -7.95 16.05
N MET A 250 -11.55 -7.80 14.77
CA MET A 250 -12.00 -6.68 13.95
C MET A 250 -13.53 -6.61 13.89
N GLU A 251 -14.18 -7.72 13.57
CA GLU A 251 -15.63 -7.81 13.50
C GLU A 251 -16.29 -7.52 14.85
N ARG A 252 -15.69 -8.00 15.95
CA ARG A 252 -16.16 -7.73 17.32
C ARG A 252 -16.05 -6.26 17.69
N LEU A 253 -14.90 -5.62 17.45
CA LEU A 253 -14.65 -4.23 17.87
C LEU A 253 -15.36 -3.20 17.00
N PHE A 254 -15.46 -3.45 15.70
CA PHE A 254 -16.15 -2.55 14.77
C PHE A 254 -17.62 -2.95 14.57
N GLY A 255 -18.11 -4.02 15.20
CA GLY A 255 -19.52 -4.43 15.11
C GLY A 255 -19.98 -4.71 13.68
N ASN A 256 -19.07 -5.16 12.81
CA ASN A 256 -19.29 -5.40 11.37
C ASN A 256 -19.81 -4.19 10.55
N VAL A 257 -19.61 -2.96 11.05
CA VAL A 257 -19.96 -1.73 10.33
C VAL A 257 -18.67 -1.03 9.88
N TYR A 258 -18.47 -0.88 8.57
CA TYR A 258 -17.24 -0.33 7.98
C TYR A 258 -17.55 0.78 6.99
N ASP A 259 -16.53 1.55 6.60
CA ASP A 259 -16.61 2.68 5.67
C ASP A 259 -17.53 3.82 6.17
N LYS A 260 -17.87 3.79 7.46
CA LYS A 260 -18.73 4.73 8.18
C LYS A 260 -17.93 5.49 9.22
N LYS A 261 -18.35 6.73 9.52
CA LYS A 261 -17.69 7.58 10.51
C LYS A 261 -17.71 6.92 11.90
N ARG A 262 -16.54 6.81 12.53
CA ARG A 262 -16.35 6.21 13.86
C ARG A 262 -15.57 7.11 14.80
N LEU A 263 -15.81 6.93 16.09
CA LEU A 263 -15.02 7.51 17.17
C LEU A 263 -14.24 6.39 17.88
N ALA A 264 -12.92 6.50 17.89
CA ALA A 264 -12.00 5.58 18.56
C ALA A 264 -11.26 6.27 19.72
N PRO A 265 -11.78 6.23 20.96
CA PRO A 265 -11.09 6.73 22.14
C PRO A 265 -9.77 6.00 22.43
N GLY A 266 -8.83 6.72 23.04
CA GLY A 266 -7.53 6.23 23.49
C GLY A 266 -6.72 7.29 24.23
N LYS A 267 -5.40 7.13 24.27
CA LYS A 267 -4.45 8.02 24.91
C LYS A 267 -3.24 8.29 24.03
N ILE A 268 -2.60 9.43 24.26
CA ILE A 268 -1.24 9.69 23.78
C ILE A 268 -0.29 8.80 24.58
N THR A 269 0.49 7.97 23.88
CA THR A 269 1.49 7.06 24.47
C THR A 269 2.91 7.58 24.32
N GLY A 270 3.13 8.58 23.47
CA GLY A 270 4.44 9.21 23.30
C GLY A 270 4.36 10.50 22.49
N VAL A 271 5.29 11.41 22.77
CA VAL A 271 5.40 12.71 22.09
C VAL A 271 6.82 12.84 21.57
N GLN A 272 6.96 13.02 20.26
CA GLN A 272 8.25 13.24 19.60
C GLN A 272 8.18 14.52 18.76
N PRO A 273 9.33 15.13 18.41
CA PRO A 273 9.33 16.40 17.65
C PRO A 273 8.57 16.34 16.32
N ALA A 274 8.67 15.21 15.60
CA ALA A 274 8.07 15.03 14.27
C ALA A 274 6.79 14.17 14.27
N ARG A 275 6.42 13.52 15.39
CA ARG A 275 5.27 12.61 15.46
C ARG A 275 4.71 12.44 16.87
N LEU A 276 3.42 12.21 16.96
CA LEU A 276 2.72 11.75 18.16
C LEU A 276 2.46 10.26 18.07
N LEU A 277 2.52 9.57 19.21
CA LEU A 277 2.14 8.18 19.36
C LEU A 277 0.84 8.10 20.16
N HIS A 278 -0.12 7.29 19.72
CA HIS A 278 -1.40 7.10 20.41
C HIS A 278 -1.92 5.66 20.30
N ASP A 279 -2.82 5.27 21.21
CA ASP A 279 -3.34 3.90 21.32
C ASP A 279 -4.83 3.77 20.94
N CYS A 280 -5.35 4.66 20.08
CA CYS A 280 -6.73 4.56 19.57
C CYS A 280 -6.89 3.35 18.64
N SER A 281 -8.04 2.67 18.63
CA SER A 281 -8.29 1.56 17.70
C SER A 281 -8.66 2.06 16.30
N THR A 282 -7.77 1.94 15.31
CA THR A 282 -7.93 2.42 13.93
C THR A 282 -7.77 1.29 12.90
N LEU A 283 -8.29 1.48 11.69
CA LEU A 283 -8.15 0.60 10.52
C LEU A 283 -7.83 1.43 9.28
N GLY A 284 -7.54 0.75 8.17
CA GLY A 284 -7.36 1.38 6.87
C GLY A 284 -8.46 2.38 6.57
N GLY A 285 -8.16 3.51 5.95
CA GLY A 285 -9.13 4.59 5.72
C GLY A 285 -9.31 5.58 6.89
N CYS A 286 -8.78 5.30 8.09
CA CYS A 286 -8.62 6.30 9.14
C CYS A 286 -7.50 7.32 8.85
N SER A 287 -6.65 7.08 7.85
CA SER A 287 -5.63 8.05 7.42
C SER A 287 -6.24 9.41 7.11
N GLY A 288 -5.65 10.44 7.68
CA GLY A 288 -6.13 11.82 7.66
C GLY A 288 -7.13 12.12 8.79
N GLY A 289 -7.34 11.17 9.70
CA GLY A 289 -8.23 11.29 10.85
C GLY A 289 -7.79 12.35 11.84
N ALA A 290 -8.76 12.99 12.47
CA ALA A 290 -8.53 14.00 13.49
C ALA A 290 -8.22 13.32 14.84
N VAL A 291 -7.04 13.58 15.42
CA VAL A 291 -6.71 13.20 16.79
C VAL A 291 -7.14 14.33 17.72
N VAL A 292 -8.21 14.10 18.48
CA VAL A 292 -8.89 15.10 19.31
C VAL A 292 -8.51 14.90 20.78
N ASP A 293 -8.12 15.96 21.48
CA ASP A 293 -8.03 15.95 22.94
C ASP A 293 -9.45 15.98 23.55
N LEU A 294 -9.79 14.96 24.34
CA LEU A 294 -11.12 14.83 24.94
C LEU A 294 -11.37 15.87 26.04
N GLY A 295 -10.33 16.46 26.63
CA GLY A 295 -10.47 17.51 27.65
C GLY A 295 -10.76 18.89 27.07
N THR A 296 -10.13 19.23 25.94
CA THR A 296 -10.17 20.59 25.36
C THR A 296 -10.95 20.68 24.06
N GLY A 297 -11.04 19.59 23.29
CA GLY A 297 -11.58 19.57 21.92
C GLY A 297 -10.62 20.04 20.86
N GLY A 298 -9.41 20.46 21.26
CA GLY A 298 -8.37 20.83 20.34
C GLY A 298 -7.86 19.61 19.56
N ILE A 299 -7.54 19.82 18.29
CA ILE A 299 -6.88 18.80 17.47
C ILE A 299 -5.41 18.79 17.80
N VAL A 300 -4.91 17.66 18.30
CA VAL A 300 -3.51 17.49 18.70
C VAL A 300 -2.66 16.87 17.60
N GLY A 301 -3.28 16.23 16.61
CA GLY A 301 -2.57 15.74 15.43
C GLY A 301 -3.45 15.21 14.31
N LEU A 302 -2.79 14.89 13.19
CA LEU A 302 -3.36 14.26 11.99
C LEU A 302 -2.89 12.81 11.93
N HIS A 303 -3.78 11.85 12.14
CA HIS A 303 -3.45 10.42 12.07
C HIS A 303 -3.00 10.05 10.65
N PHE A 304 -1.92 9.27 10.52
CA PHE A 304 -1.39 8.87 9.22
C PHE A 304 -0.97 7.41 9.12
N ALA A 305 -0.82 6.71 10.25
CA ALA A 305 -0.23 5.38 10.26
C ALA A 305 -0.43 4.63 11.58
N GLY A 306 -0.23 3.32 11.54
CA GLY A 306 -0.18 2.45 12.70
C GLY A 306 0.81 1.30 12.60
N ARG A 307 1.05 0.66 13.75
CA ARG A 307 1.70 -0.65 13.88
C ARG A 307 0.82 -1.51 14.78
N PHE A 308 0.32 -2.60 14.21
CA PHE A 308 -0.66 -3.48 14.87
C PHE A 308 -0.21 -3.92 16.28
N MET A 309 -1.06 -3.66 17.29
CA MET A 309 -0.80 -3.91 18.72
C MET A 309 0.47 -3.23 19.30
N GLU A 310 0.94 -2.14 18.69
CA GLU A 310 2.12 -1.40 19.15
C GLU A 310 1.79 0.08 19.38
N SER A 311 1.56 0.84 18.31
CA SER A 311 1.19 2.27 18.41
C SER A 311 0.64 2.77 17.09
N ASN A 312 -0.22 3.76 17.16
CA ASN A 312 -0.52 4.64 16.04
C ASN A 312 0.37 5.87 16.03
N PHE A 313 0.45 6.51 14.87
CA PHE A 313 1.22 7.71 14.62
C PHE A 313 0.35 8.83 14.05
N ALA A 314 0.65 10.04 14.49
CA ALA A 314 0.02 11.24 13.98
C ALA A 314 1.04 12.37 13.78
N VAL A 315 0.83 13.20 12.76
CA VAL A 315 1.59 14.43 12.57
C VAL A 315 1.14 15.43 13.65
N PRO A 316 2.05 16.02 14.45
CA PRO A 316 1.68 16.93 15.52
C PRO A 316 0.97 18.20 15.01
N ALA A 317 -0.02 18.69 15.76
CA ALA A 317 -0.77 19.90 15.43
C ALA A 317 0.12 21.13 15.17
N LYS A 318 1.26 21.23 15.87
CA LYS A 318 2.27 22.26 15.62
C LYS A 318 2.77 22.24 14.18
N ILE A 319 3.12 21.07 13.67
CA ILE A 319 3.62 20.91 12.29
C ILE A 319 2.50 21.22 11.30
N VAL A 320 1.28 20.74 11.55
CA VAL A 320 0.11 21.06 10.70
C VAL A 320 -0.11 22.58 10.62
N ARG A 321 -0.02 23.31 11.75
CA ARG A 321 -0.11 24.78 11.76
C ARG A 321 1.02 25.45 10.98
N GLU A 322 2.25 24.98 11.15
CA GLU A 322 3.41 25.54 10.46
C GLU A 322 3.23 25.42 8.95
N VAL A 323 2.88 24.23 8.45
CA VAL A 323 2.64 24.02 7.02
C VAL A 323 1.43 24.83 6.54
N LEU A 324 0.30 24.82 7.25
CA LEU A 324 -0.88 25.61 6.89
C LEU A 324 -0.56 27.11 6.79
N SER A 325 0.26 27.63 7.72
CA SER A 325 0.67 29.04 7.71
C SER A 325 1.56 29.38 6.51
N ARG A 326 2.35 28.44 5.99
CA ARG A 326 3.12 28.63 4.74
C ARG A 326 2.17 28.68 3.55
N VAL A 327 1.25 27.71 3.46
CA VAL A 327 0.30 27.57 2.35
C VAL A 327 -0.62 28.79 2.23
N THR A 328 -1.10 29.33 3.35
CA THR A 328 -2.02 30.49 3.39
C THR A 328 -1.34 31.85 3.22
N LYS A 329 0.00 31.93 3.30
CA LYS A 329 0.77 33.17 3.12
C LYS A 329 1.35 33.36 1.71
N LEU A 330 1.25 32.37 0.83
CA LEU A 330 1.81 32.44 -0.53
C LEU A 330 0.98 33.40 -1.43
N PRO A 331 1.63 34.30 -2.19
CA PRO A 331 0.92 35.23 -3.08
C PRO A 331 0.33 34.45 -4.26
N GLY A 332 -0.98 34.17 -4.21
CA GLY A 332 -1.71 33.36 -5.19
C GLY A 332 -2.96 32.69 -4.61
N SER A 333 -3.08 32.58 -3.28
CA SER A 333 -4.35 32.26 -2.62
C SER A 333 -5.20 33.53 -2.51
N ASN A 334 -6.10 33.76 -3.46
CA ASN A 334 -7.16 34.76 -3.31
C ASN A 334 -8.17 34.30 -2.24
N GLY A 335 -7.77 34.40 -0.98
CA GLY A 335 -8.64 34.40 0.18
C GLY A 335 -8.66 35.80 0.76
N ASN A 336 -9.59 36.65 0.30
CA ASN A 336 -9.90 37.90 0.99
C ASN A 336 -10.51 37.56 2.36
N GLY A 337 -9.66 37.46 3.38
CA GLY A 337 -10.05 37.22 4.76
C GLY A 337 -9.05 37.86 5.70
N LYS A 338 -9.23 39.15 5.98
CA LYS A 338 -8.52 39.85 7.05
C LYS A 338 -8.64 39.05 8.36
N LEU A 339 -7.52 38.57 8.89
CA LEU A 339 -7.39 38.18 10.29
C LEU A 339 -7.65 39.43 11.15
N ALA A 340 -8.84 39.50 11.74
CA ALA A 340 -9.19 40.49 12.74
C ALA A 340 -8.48 40.12 14.05
N ALA A 341 -7.38 40.82 14.33
CA ALA A 341 -6.79 40.83 15.65
C ALA A 341 -7.72 41.58 16.61
N ALA A 342 -8.42 40.84 17.47
CA ALA A 342 -9.06 41.41 18.64
C ALA A 342 -7.97 41.72 19.68
N SER A 343 -7.53 42.99 19.73
CA SER A 343 -6.85 43.55 20.89
C SER A 343 -7.54 44.85 21.26
N ASN A 344 -8.25 44.83 22.40
CA ASN A 344 -8.73 46.03 23.06
C ASN A 344 -7.81 46.32 24.25
N GLY A 345 -7.21 47.52 24.27
CA GLY A 345 -6.52 48.05 25.44
C GLY A 345 -5.29 48.93 25.15
N LYS A 346 -5.50 50.12 24.58
CA LYS A 346 -4.62 51.31 24.74
C LYS A 346 -5.12 52.11 25.97
N PRO A 347 -4.38 53.08 26.56
CA PRO A 347 -3.38 53.99 25.94
C PRO A 347 -2.06 54.14 26.75
N VAL A 348 -0.97 54.72 26.23
CA VAL A 348 -0.64 56.18 26.25
C VAL A 348 0.67 56.42 25.44
N LYS A 349 0.75 57.53 24.69
CA LYS A 349 1.93 58.17 24.01
C LYS A 349 2.46 59.32 24.92
N PRO A 350 3.61 60.03 24.69
CA PRO A 350 4.36 60.28 23.43
C PRO A 350 5.90 60.45 23.53
N ASN A 351 6.57 60.54 22.35
CA ASN A 351 7.75 61.36 21.94
C ASN A 351 8.70 60.53 21.05
N GLN A 352 9.44 61.03 20.05
CA GLN A 352 9.56 62.27 19.26
C GLN A 352 10.61 61.93 18.17
N SER A 353 10.32 62.21 16.88
CA SER A 353 11.21 62.70 15.77
C SER A 353 12.61 62.09 15.48
N PRO A 354 13.25 62.39 14.31
CA PRO A 354 12.74 62.38 12.92
C PRO A 354 13.77 61.86 11.87
N ALA A 355 13.33 61.82 10.60
CA ALA A 355 14.09 62.00 9.34
C ALA A 355 15.13 60.90 8.95
N SER A 356 15.14 60.41 7.70
CA SER A 356 15.40 61.24 6.51
C SER A 356 14.78 60.69 5.22
N GLU A 357 14.35 61.66 4.42
CA GLU A 357 13.91 61.58 3.04
C GLU A 357 15.07 61.25 2.09
N THR A 358 14.79 60.59 0.96
CA THR A 358 15.22 61.15 -0.33
C THR A 358 14.27 60.70 -1.45
N THR A 359 13.61 61.70 -2.00
CA THR A 359 12.73 61.73 -3.17
C THR A 359 13.55 62.02 -4.43
N VAL A 360 13.29 61.32 -5.53
CA VAL A 360 13.40 61.85 -6.92
C VAL A 360 12.38 61.04 -7.75
N SER A 361 11.15 61.52 -7.95
CA SER A 361 10.66 62.47 -8.97
C SER A 361 10.48 61.88 -10.37
N LYS A 362 9.21 61.96 -10.80
CA LYS A 362 8.61 61.60 -12.09
C LYS A 362 8.84 62.69 -13.15
N THR A 363 8.77 62.28 -14.41
CA THR A 363 8.29 63.05 -15.58
C THR A 363 7.78 62.01 -16.58
N ASP A 364 6.47 61.86 -16.85
CA ASP A 364 5.60 62.64 -17.77
C ASP A 364 6.13 62.56 -19.23
N LEU A 365 5.41 62.16 -20.29
CA LEU A 365 3.97 62.21 -20.62
C LEU A 365 3.68 61.36 -21.89
N GLN A 366 2.37 61.11 -22.08
CA GLN A 366 1.63 61.01 -23.35
C GLN A 366 1.45 59.69 -24.11
N ALA A 367 0.18 59.49 -24.46
CA ALA A 367 -0.40 58.42 -25.25
C ALA A 367 -0.65 58.85 -26.70
N ALA A 368 -0.53 57.92 -27.65
CA ALA A 368 -1.31 57.85 -28.90
C ALA A 368 -1.25 56.41 -29.49
N PRO A 369 -2.32 55.92 -30.18
CA PRO A 369 -2.45 54.56 -30.77
C PRO A 369 -1.78 54.52 -32.18
N PRO A 370 -1.72 53.42 -32.99
CA PRO A 370 -2.53 52.17 -33.05
C PRO A 370 -1.71 50.89 -33.46
N THR A 371 -2.42 49.83 -33.87
CA THR A 371 -2.10 48.80 -34.90
C THR A 371 -1.96 47.33 -34.47
N ASN A 372 -2.86 46.53 -35.04
CA ASN A 372 -2.75 45.09 -35.24
C ASN A 372 -1.47 44.76 -36.03
N ASN A 373 -0.63 43.84 -35.51
CA ASN A 373 -0.18 42.66 -36.25
C ASN A 373 0.79 41.80 -35.44
N LYS A 374 0.59 40.47 -35.58
CA LYS A 374 1.52 39.36 -35.36
C LYS A 374 2.01 39.11 -33.93
N GLN A 375 1.45 38.07 -33.30
CA GLN A 375 2.14 37.32 -32.26
C GLN A 375 3.32 36.57 -32.90
N ASP A 376 4.53 37.04 -32.61
CA ASP A 376 5.77 36.29 -32.81
C ASP A 376 5.78 35.07 -31.87
N ASN A 377 6.00 33.88 -32.45
CA ASN A 377 6.03 32.60 -31.75
C ASN A 377 7.47 32.19 -31.40
N GLN A 378 8.28 33.13 -30.93
CA GLN A 378 9.67 32.91 -30.50
C GLN A 378 9.95 33.56 -29.16
N CYS A 379 10.72 32.86 -28.33
CA CYS A 379 11.28 33.41 -27.11
C CYS A 379 12.76 33.02 -27.01
N THR A 380 13.60 33.96 -26.57
CA THR A 380 15.05 33.78 -26.45
C THR A 380 15.47 34.13 -25.02
N PHE A 381 16.22 33.23 -24.37
CA PHE A 381 16.85 33.48 -23.08
C PHE A 381 18.32 33.05 -23.11
N THR A 382 19.16 33.64 -22.25
CA THR A 382 20.62 33.45 -22.28
C THR A 382 21.19 33.12 -20.91
N ILE A 383 21.60 31.86 -20.70
CA ILE A 383 22.51 31.40 -19.62
C ILE A 383 23.17 30.08 -20.09
N PRO A 384 24.46 29.82 -19.85
CA PRO A 384 25.62 30.29 -20.64
C PRO A 384 25.66 29.81 -22.12
N LEU A 385 24.56 29.31 -22.70
CA LEU A 385 24.40 29.07 -24.15
C LEU A 385 23.06 29.64 -24.63
N GLN A 386 22.98 30.05 -25.90
CA GLN A 386 21.80 30.68 -26.50
C GLN A 386 20.98 29.66 -27.30
N ILE A 387 19.70 29.49 -26.95
CA ILE A 387 18.76 28.58 -27.64
C ILE A 387 17.54 29.37 -28.11
N THR A 388 17.12 29.16 -29.36
CA THR A 388 15.91 29.75 -29.97
C THR A 388 14.97 28.62 -30.41
N VAL A 389 13.70 28.68 -29.99
CA VAL A 389 12.66 27.69 -30.34
C VAL A 389 11.48 28.40 -30.99
N SER A 390 10.98 27.86 -32.11
CA SER A 390 9.79 28.33 -32.83
C SER A 390 8.75 27.22 -32.99
N ILE A 391 7.48 27.52 -32.69
CA ILE A 391 6.36 26.57 -32.76
C ILE A 391 5.47 26.88 -33.98
N GLY A 392 5.30 25.89 -34.87
CA GLY A 392 4.37 25.98 -36.02
C GLY A 392 2.95 25.51 -35.66
N GLN A 393 1.92 26.11 -36.27
CA GLN A 393 0.53 25.73 -36.04
C GLN A 393 0.11 24.48 -36.86
N PRO A 394 -0.68 23.55 -36.29
CA PRO A 394 -1.13 22.33 -36.97
C PRO A 394 -2.34 22.56 -37.88
N SER A 395 -2.31 21.94 -39.06
CA SER A 395 -3.43 21.88 -40.02
C SER A 395 -4.38 20.74 -39.70
N ILE A 396 -5.68 21.04 -39.55
CA ILE A 396 -6.74 20.04 -39.31
C ILE A 396 -7.23 19.52 -40.67
N VAL A 397 -7.19 18.20 -40.87
CA VAL A 397 -7.90 17.52 -41.96
C VAL A 397 -9.07 16.76 -41.33
N ALA A 398 -10.29 17.11 -41.75
CA ALA A 398 -11.53 16.48 -41.34
C ALA A 398 -11.73 15.13 -42.05
N GLN A 399 -12.13 14.09 -41.31
CA GLN A 399 -12.81 12.93 -41.86
C GLN A 399 -14.04 12.56 -41.03
N THR A 400 -15.02 12.06 -41.79
CA THR A 400 -16.47 12.00 -41.58
C THR A 400 -16.95 10.84 -40.70
N GLN A 401 -18.09 11.06 -40.04
CA GLN A 401 -18.84 10.11 -39.21
C GLN A 401 -19.49 8.94 -39.97
N ALA A 402 -19.66 7.81 -39.29
CA ALA A 402 -20.66 6.77 -39.58
C ALA A 402 -21.12 6.08 -38.25
N PRO A 403 -22.31 5.45 -38.20
CA PRO A 403 -23.26 5.66 -37.11
C PRO A 403 -23.31 4.60 -35.99
N VAL A 404 -23.94 5.05 -34.91
CA VAL A 404 -24.33 4.42 -33.65
C VAL A 404 -25.14 3.13 -33.85
N ASN A 405 -24.79 2.08 -33.08
CA ASN A 405 -25.71 1.01 -32.71
C ASN A 405 -25.87 0.95 -31.19
N THR A 406 -27.11 1.14 -30.77
CA THR A 406 -27.62 1.02 -29.40
C THR A 406 -27.79 -0.46 -29.02
N ALA A 407 -27.25 -0.86 -27.86
CA ALA A 407 -27.73 -2.03 -27.14
C ALA A 407 -27.65 -1.81 -25.62
N SER A 408 -28.84 -1.79 -25.04
CA SER A 408 -29.31 -1.84 -23.66
C SER A 408 -28.32 -1.98 -22.51
N ALA A 409 -28.49 -1.07 -21.54
CA ALA A 409 -28.07 -1.19 -20.16
C ALA A 409 -28.62 -2.47 -19.50
N ALA A 410 -27.76 -3.18 -18.80
CA ALA A 410 -28.12 -4.11 -17.74
C ALA A 410 -27.25 -3.81 -16.52
N THR A 411 -27.90 -3.35 -15.47
CA THR A 411 -27.36 -3.02 -14.15
C THR A 411 -26.86 -4.30 -13.49
N HIS A 412 -25.54 -4.47 -13.35
CA HIS A 412 -24.97 -5.50 -12.48
C HIS A 412 -24.37 -4.84 -11.25
N VAL A 413 -25.09 -4.97 -10.14
CA VAL A 413 -24.59 -4.84 -8.77
C VAL A 413 -23.47 -5.87 -8.61
N LYS A 414 -22.22 -5.43 -8.41
CA LYS A 414 -21.11 -6.34 -8.11
C LYS A 414 -21.04 -6.55 -6.59
N SER A 415 -21.39 -7.76 -6.16
CA SER A 415 -21.24 -8.26 -4.79
C SER A 415 -19.80 -8.70 -4.52
N ALA A 416 -19.47 -8.78 -3.23
CA ALA A 416 -18.17 -9.09 -2.66
C ALA A 416 -17.79 -10.59 -2.71
N ASP A 417 -17.88 -11.21 -3.89
CA ASP A 417 -17.44 -12.59 -4.13
C ASP A 417 -16.37 -12.63 -5.24
N GLU A 418 -15.13 -12.31 -4.90
CA GLU A 418 -13.96 -12.74 -5.69
C GLU A 418 -13.09 -13.68 -4.85
N ILE A 419 -13.73 -14.74 -4.34
CA ILE A 419 -13.07 -16.03 -4.20
C ILE A 419 -12.72 -16.48 -5.63
N ASP A 420 -11.52 -17.04 -5.81
CA ASP A 420 -10.97 -17.59 -7.06
C ASP A 420 -12.07 -18.04 -8.02
N ASN A 421 -12.07 -17.55 -9.27
CA ASN A 421 -13.04 -17.90 -10.31
C ASN A 421 -12.75 -19.33 -10.83
N ASP A 422 -12.66 -20.27 -9.90
CA ASP A 422 -12.21 -21.66 -9.99
C ASP A 422 -13.14 -22.53 -10.83
N GLU A 423 -14.32 -22.00 -11.18
CA GLU A 423 -15.31 -22.71 -11.96
C GLU A 423 -14.97 -22.74 -13.45
N LEU A 424 -14.22 -21.76 -13.97
CA LEU A 424 -13.91 -21.62 -15.40
C LEU A 424 -12.41 -21.76 -15.69
N ILE A 425 -11.94 -23.01 -15.77
CA ILE A 425 -10.63 -23.33 -16.37
C ILE A 425 -10.86 -23.62 -17.85
N MET A 426 -10.24 -22.84 -18.72
CA MET A 426 -10.32 -23.04 -20.17
C MET A 426 -9.24 -24.02 -20.64
N GLU A 427 -9.59 -24.86 -21.62
CA GLU A 427 -8.59 -25.61 -22.38
C GLU A 427 -8.09 -24.73 -23.54
N GLY A 428 -6.80 -24.43 -23.56
CA GLY A 428 -6.16 -23.72 -24.66
C GLY A 428 -5.94 -24.60 -25.88
N ARG A 429 -5.41 -24.03 -26.97
CA ARG A 429 -4.87 -24.79 -28.11
C ARG A 429 -3.35 -24.72 -28.12
N ALA A 430 -2.69 -25.79 -28.54
CA ALA A 430 -1.22 -25.83 -28.56
C ALA A 430 -0.67 -24.77 -29.53
N GLU A 431 -1.37 -24.60 -30.66
CA GLU A 431 -1.10 -23.60 -31.69
C GLU A 431 -1.13 -22.15 -31.16
N ASP A 432 -1.84 -21.87 -30.06
CA ASP A 432 -1.88 -20.53 -29.45
C ASP A 432 -0.50 -20.08 -28.96
N PHE A 433 0.45 -21.00 -28.81
CA PHE A 433 1.79 -20.74 -28.28
C PHE A 433 2.91 -20.89 -29.31
N ASP A 434 2.61 -21.20 -30.57
CA ASP A 434 3.62 -21.52 -31.59
C ASP A 434 4.51 -20.32 -31.98
N ASP A 435 4.01 -19.12 -31.75
CA ASP A 435 4.64 -17.81 -31.99
C ASP A 435 5.26 -17.21 -30.72
N ARG A 436 5.22 -17.91 -29.58
CA ARG A 436 5.84 -17.44 -28.33
C ARG A 436 7.33 -17.72 -28.33
N GLU A 437 8.12 -16.65 -28.27
CA GLU A 437 9.58 -16.73 -28.19
C GLU A 437 10.07 -17.10 -26.78
N GLY A 438 9.27 -16.82 -25.74
CA GLY A 438 9.65 -17.07 -24.35
C GLY A 438 10.52 -15.97 -23.76
N TYR A 439 11.21 -16.36 -22.68
CA TYR A 439 12.34 -15.62 -22.13
C TYR A 439 13.47 -15.48 -23.17
N LYS A 440 14.02 -14.27 -23.27
CA LYS A 440 15.14 -13.87 -24.12
C LYS A 440 16.39 -13.70 -23.27
N GLU A 441 17.45 -14.40 -23.67
CA GLU A 441 18.71 -14.43 -22.94
C GLU A 441 19.51 -13.13 -23.14
N ASP A 442 19.46 -12.53 -24.32
CA ASP A 442 20.11 -11.27 -24.69
C ASP A 442 19.33 -10.00 -24.27
N PHE A 443 18.30 -10.17 -23.44
CA PHE A 443 17.33 -9.11 -23.15
C PHE A 443 17.93 -7.86 -22.50
N LEU A 444 18.96 -8.01 -21.67
CA LEU A 444 19.56 -6.90 -20.92
C LEU A 444 20.39 -5.95 -21.80
N GLY A 445 20.73 -6.36 -23.03
CA GLY A 445 21.46 -5.57 -24.01
C GLY A 445 22.70 -6.27 -24.55
N ASP A 446 23.29 -5.68 -25.58
CA ASP A 446 24.45 -6.24 -26.29
C ASP A 446 25.61 -6.53 -25.31
N GLY A 447 26.06 -7.79 -25.28
CA GLY A 447 27.16 -8.24 -24.41
C GLY A 447 26.74 -8.74 -23.02
N PHE A 448 25.44 -8.72 -22.70
CA PHE A 448 24.90 -9.20 -21.42
C PHE A 448 23.86 -10.29 -21.64
N GLU A 449 24.32 -11.48 -22.05
CA GLU A 449 23.47 -12.66 -22.21
C GLU A 449 23.23 -13.32 -20.84
N VAL A 450 21.98 -13.49 -20.43
CA VAL A 450 21.62 -14.18 -19.20
C VAL A 450 20.85 -15.45 -19.54
N PRO A 451 21.53 -16.62 -19.60
CA PRO A 451 20.91 -17.88 -20.02
C PRO A 451 19.80 -18.37 -19.08
N LEU A 452 18.96 -19.26 -19.58
CA LEU A 452 18.02 -19.99 -18.73
C LEU A 452 18.73 -20.87 -17.69
N PRO A 453 18.15 -21.09 -16.50
CA PRO A 453 18.72 -22.02 -15.52
C PRO A 453 18.75 -23.45 -16.06
N GLU A 454 19.87 -24.14 -15.91
CA GLU A 454 20.06 -25.51 -16.36
C GLU A 454 20.04 -26.52 -15.21
N ALA A 455 19.55 -27.73 -15.46
CA ALA A 455 19.62 -28.81 -14.47
C ALA A 455 21.08 -29.30 -14.29
N ASN A 456 21.68 -29.02 -13.14
CA ASN A 456 23.09 -29.38 -12.86
C ASN A 456 23.27 -30.72 -12.10
N SER A 457 22.17 -31.43 -11.83
CA SER A 457 22.18 -32.74 -11.18
C SER A 457 21.39 -33.77 -11.97
N GLU A 458 21.84 -35.02 -11.99
CA GLU A 458 21.15 -36.12 -12.67
C GLU A 458 19.72 -36.32 -12.16
N ARG A 459 19.50 -36.11 -10.85
CA ARG A 459 18.16 -36.12 -10.28
C ARG A 459 17.26 -35.06 -10.92
N ARG A 460 17.77 -33.83 -11.10
CA ARG A 460 17.00 -32.74 -11.69
C ARG A 460 16.76 -32.96 -13.19
N LYS A 461 17.78 -33.41 -13.94
CA LYS A 461 17.67 -33.73 -15.37
C LYS A 461 16.58 -34.78 -15.63
N ASN A 462 16.53 -35.84 -14.82
CA ASN A 462 15.52 -36.89 -14.93
C ASN A 462 14.10 -36.47 -14.51
N ASP A 463 13.97 -35.36 -13.78
CA ASP A 463 12.69 -34.82 -13.32
C ASP A 463 12.13 -33.74 -14.27
N LEU A 464 12.88 -33.32 -15.28
CA LEU A 464 12.37 -32.40 -16.30
C LEU A 464 11.23 -33.06 -17.06
N LEU A 465 10.09 -32.39 -17.14
CA LEU A 465 9.03 -32.77 -18.04
C LEU A 465 9.39 -32.32 -19.45
N THR A 466 9.38 -33.26 -20.39
CA THR A 466 9.62 -32.99 -21.80
C THR A 466 8.34 -33.13 -22.62
N TYR A 467 8.28 -32.41 -23.74
CA TYR A 467 7.19 -32.42 -24.70
C TYR A 467 7.73 -32.25 -26.12
N THR A 468 6.92 -32.58 -27.11
CA THR A 468 7.29 -32.39 -28.52
C THR A 468 6.98 -30.96 -28.95
N ASN A 469 8.01 -30.18 -29.22
CA ASN A 469 7.92 -28.84 -29.77
C ASN A 469 8.41 -28.86 -31.23
N LYS A 470 7.52 -28.63 -32.20
CA LYS A 470 7.84 -28.60 -33.64
C LYS A 470 8.66 -29.82 -34.10
N GLY A 471 8.34 -31.00 -33.55
CA GLY A 471 8.98 -32.28 -33.88
C GLY A 471 10.25 -32.62 -33.09
N ASN A 472 10.74 -31.71 -32.23
CA ASN A 472 11.88 -31.94 -31.36
C ASN A 472 11.44 -32.10 -29.91
N GLU A 473 12.22 -32.85 -29.12
CA GLU A 473 12.02 -32.92 -27.69
C GLU A 473 12.49 -31.61 -27.03
N ASP A 474 11.63 -31.04 -26.17
CA ASP A 474 11.87 -29.77 -25.48
C ASP A 474 11.38 -29.88 -24.03
N HIS A 475 11.95 -29.08 -23.12
CA HIS A 475 11.60 -29.06 -21.70
C HIS A 475 11.29 -27.65 -21.18
N VAL A 476 11.26 -26.66 -22.09
CA VAL A 476 10.99 -25.25 -21.78
C VAL A 476 9.72 -24.80 -22.51
N LEU A 477 8.66 -24.58 -21.75
CA LEU A 477 7.42 -24.00 -22.23
C LEU A 477 7.61 -22.49 -22.41
N ARG A 478 7.52 -22.03 -23.66
CA ARG A 478 7.66 -20.61 -24.01
C ARG A 478 6.29 -19.93 -24.00
N TYR A 479 6.24 -18.74 -23.40
CA TYR A 479 5.10 -17.83 -23.32
C TYR A 479 5.54 -16.42 -23.75
N GLU A 480 4.61 -15.46 -23.78
CA GLU A 480 4.99 -14.08 -24.12
C GLU A 480 5.84 -13.47 -23.00
N HIS A 481 7.13 -13.21 -23.30
CA HIS A 481 8.16 -12.62 -22.41
C HIS A 481 8.63 -13.47 -21.23
N PHE A 482 8.13 -14.69 -21.07
CA PHE A 482 8.59 -15.60 -20.04
C PHE A 482 8.59 -17.06 -20.49
N SER A 483 9.36 -17.89 -19.79
CA SER A 483 9.48 -19.32 -20.01
C SER A 483 9.30 -20.10 -18.71
N VAL A 484 8.80 -21.33 -18.78
CA VAL A 484 8.61 -22.21 -17.63
C VAL A 484 9.20 -23.59 -17.92
N SER A 485 9.91 -24.17 -16.97
CA SER A 485 10.27 -25.59 -16.99
C SER A 485 9.55 -26.34 -15.88
N MET A 486 9.00 -27.51 -16.19
CA MET A 486 8.10 -28.27 -15.32
C MET A 486 8.80 -29.48 -14.69
N SER A 487 8.47 -29.78 -13.43
CA SER A 487 8.82 -31.05 -12.78
C SER A 487 7.78 -32.09 -13.12
N LYS A 488 8.22 -33.19 -13.76
CA LYS A 488 7.39 -34.35 -14.06
C LYS A 488 6.85 -35.00 -12.79
N ALA A 489 7.69 -35.15 -11.74
CA ALA A 489 7.28 -35.81 -10.51
C ALA A 489 6.36 -34.94 -9.65
N ARG A 490 6.50 -33.60 -9.72
CA ARG A 490 5.76 -32.67 -8.85
C ARG A 490 4.57 -32.01 -9.52
N ARG A 491 4.45 -32.09 -10.85
CA ARG A 491 3.34 -31.52 -11.65
C ARG A 491 3.18 -30.01 -11.49
N MET A 492 4.31 -29.32 -11.27
CA MET A 492 4.43 -27.88 -11.10
C MET A 492 5.79 -27.43 -11.64
N CYS A 493 5.97 -26.14 -11.87
CA CYS A 493 7.22 -25.59 -12.37
C CYS A 493 8.41 -25.85 -11.42
N ILE A 494 9.58 -26.09 -12.01
CA ILE A 494 10.89 -26.05 -11.35
C ILE A 494 11.37 -24.59 -11.29
N PHE A 495 11.18 -23.87 -12.39
CA PHE A 495 11.41 -22.44 -12.47
C PHE A 495 10.49 -21.79 -13.51
N SER A 496 10.30 -20.48 -13.37
CA SER A 496 9.85 -19.57 -14.39
C SER A 496 10.88 -18.45 -14.56
N ALA A 497 11.18 -18.07 -15.80
CA ALA A 497 12.12 -17.02 -16.16
C ALA A 497 11.38 -15.95 -16.96
N CYS A 498 11.37 -14.70 -16.51
CA CYS A 498 10.63 -13.59 -17.12
C CYS A 498 11.57 -12.43 -17.43
N ASN A 499 11.42 -11.86 -18.61
CA ASN A 499 11.98 -10.54 -18.92
C ASN A 499 10.95 -9.47 -18.56
N VAL A 500 11.40 -8.37 -17.97
CA VAL A 500 10.57 -7.22 -17.65
C VAL A 500 11.17 -5.97 -18.30
N ASP A 501 10.43 -5.35 -19.21
CA ASP A 501 10.81 -4.06 -19.81
C ASP A 501 10.10 -2.91 -19.12
N GLY A 502 10.73 -2.31 -18.11
CA GLY A 502 10.17 -1.18 -17.36
C GLY A 502 9.88 0.06 -18.22
N ARG A 503 10.46 0.19 -19.41
CA ARG A 503 10.22 1.31 -20.34
C ARG A 503 8.81 1.28 -20.92
N THR A 504 8.27 0.08 -21.13
CA THR A 504 6.99 -0.13 -21.81
C THR A 504 5.98 -0.92 -20.97
N ALA A 505 6.40 -1.42 -19.81
CA ALA A 505 5.54 -2.11 -18.85
C ALA A 505 4.37 -1.23 -18.41
N THR A 506 3.18 -1.82 -18.39
CA THR A 506 1.95 -1.15 -17.92
C THR A 506 1.14 -2.12 -17.08
N GLY A 507 0.58 -1.64 -15.96
CA GLY A 507 -0.36 -2.42 -15.15
C GLY A 507 -1.82 -2.27 -15.62
N GLY A 508 -2.73 -2.96 -14.92
CA GLY A 508 -4.16 -2.68 -15.02
C GLY A 508 -4.91 -3.32 -16.19
N LEU A 509 -4.34 -4.33 -16.86
CA LEU A 509 -5.13 -5.19 -17.74
C LEU A 509 -6.07 -6.08 -16.91
N ASP A 510 -7.28 -6.32 -17.44
CA ASP A 510 -8.26 -7.20 -16.80
C ASP A 510 -7.69 -8.61 -16.63
N ARG A 511 -8.05 -9.25 -15.50
CA ARG A 511 -7.70 -10.65 -15.27
C ARG A 511 -8.51 -11.54 -16.22
N VAL A 512 -7.83 -12.46 -16.89
CA VAL A 512 -8.48 -13.50 -17.71
C VAL A 512 -8.61 -14.81 -16.91
N PRO A 513 -9.53 -15.72 -17.31
CA PRO A 513 -9.67 -17.03 -16.66
C PRO A 513 -8.39 -17.88 -16.73
N TRP A 514 -8.26 -18.82 -15.79
CA TRP A 514 -7.16 -19.79 -15.78
C TRP A 514 -7.22 -20.71 -16.99
N ARG A 515 -6.05 -21.07 -17.55
CA ARG A 515 -5.95 -21.95 -18.72
C ARG A 515 -4.99 -23.13 -18.49
N LEU A 516 -5.37 -24.30 -18.98
CA LEU A 516 -4.46 -25.45 -19.09
C LEU A 516 -3.51 -25.26 -20.27
N ASP A 517 -2.25 -25.68 -20.12
CA ASP A 517 -1.33 -25.76 -21.25
C ASP A 517 -1.52 -27.10 -21.98
N PRO A 518 -2.07 -27.12 -23.20
CA PRO A 518 -2.35 -28.34 -23.94
C PRO A 518 -1.10 -28.97 -24.56
N ARG A 519 0.08 -28.31 -24.51
CA ARG A 519 1.35 -28.86 -25.03
C ARG A 519 1.87 -30.01 -24.17
N ILE A 520 1.41 -30.11 -22.92
CA ILE A 520 1.78 -31.16 -21.98
C ILE A 520 0.54 -31.92 -21.50
N PRO A 521 0.68 -33.18 -21.04
CA PRO A 521 -0.46 -33.95 -20.54
C PRO A 521 -1.19 -33.23 -19.40
N LYS A 522 -2.52 -33.37 -19.37
CA LYS A 522 -3.38 -32.76 -18.34
C LYS A 522 -3.02 -33.26 -16.94
N GLU A 523 -2.63 -34.52 -16.83
CA GLU A 523 -2.23 -35.19 -15.60
C GLU A 523 -0.90 -34.67 -15.04
N ALA A 524 -0.11 -33.96 -15.87
CA ALA A 524 1.12 -33.32 -15.46
C ALA A 524 0.91 -31.90 -14.91
N GLN A 525 -0.34 -31.44 -14.83
CA GLN A 525 -0.73 -30.13 -14.32
C GLN A 525 -1.65 -30.33 -13.11
N ILE A 526 -1.48 -29.51 -12.07
CA ILE A 526 -2.40 -29.48 -10.93
C ILE A 526 -3.52 -28.49 -11.25
N ILE A 527 -4.77 -28.96 -11.20
CA ILE A 527 -5.91 -28.26 -11.78
C ILE A 527 -6.84 -27.75 -10.67
N LYS A 528 -7.38 -28.65 -9.83
CA LYS A 528 -8.30 -28.30 -8.74
C LYS A 528 -8.05 -29.10 -7.45
N GLU A 529 -7.11 -30.05 -7.48
CA GLU A 529 -6.89 -31.00 -6.40
C GLU A 529 -6.60 -30.27 -5.08
N CYS A 530 -5.62 -29.37 -5.09
CA CYS A 530 -5.21 -28.59 -3.93
C CYS A 530 -5.58 -27.11 -4.01
N TYR A 531 -6.20 -26.63 -5.10
CA TYR A 531 -6.55 -25.22 -5.27
C TYR A 531 -8.00 -24.91 -4.87
N GLY A 532 -8.22 -23.73 -4.27
CA GLY A 532 -9.54 -23.16 -4.00
C GLY A 532 -9.62 -22.33 -2.73
N ALA A 533 -10.85 -22.15 -2.24
CA ALA A 533 -11.08 -21.45 -0.99
C ALA A 533 -10.35 -22.14 0.18
N PRO A 534 -9.90 -21.39 1.21
CA PRO A 534 -9.32 -21.97 2.42
C PRO A 534 -10.19 -23.14 2.96
N PRO A 535 -9.60 -24.26 3.36
CA PRO A 535 -8.17 -24.49 3.65
C PRO A 535 -7.33 -24.95 2.44
N LYS A 536 -7.87 -24.94 1.22
CA LYS A 536 -7.11 -25.22 0.00
C LYS A 536 -6.18 -24.05 -0.35
N PHE A 537 -5.24 -24.28 -1.24
CA PHE A 537 -4.23 -23.31 -1.64
C PHE A 537 -4.75 -22.34 -2.70
N SER A 538 -4.17 -21.14 -2.75
CA SER A 538 -4.23 -20.29 -3.93
C SER A 538 -3.27 -20.76 -5.01
N ARG A 539 -3.56 -20.40 -6.26
CA ARG A 539 -2.61 -20.45 -7.37
C ARG A 539 -1.61 -19.30 -7.26
N GLY A 540 -0.47 -19.58 -6.65
CA GLY A 540 0.63 -18.62 -6.53
C GLY A 540 1.44 -18.55 -7.82
N HIS A 541 1.48 -17.37 -8.44
CA HIS A 541 2.21 -17.15 -9.69
C HIS A 541 3.72 -17.20 -9.47
N MET A 542 4.47 -17.81 -10.39
CA MET A 542 5.94 -17.71 -10.40
C MET A 542 6.42 -16.50 -11.22
N THR A 543 5.90 -16.36 -12.44
CA THR A 543 5.91 -15.07 -13.15
C THR A 543 4.63 -14.33 -12.80
N ARG A 544 4.76 -13.19 -12.11
CA ARG A 544 3.61 -12.37 -11.72
C ARG A 544 2.89 -11.88 -12.98
N ARG A 545 1.56 -11.78 -12.89
CA ARG A 545 0.70 -11.40 -14.01
C ARG A 545 1.09 -10.11 -14.73
N GLU A 546 1.66 -9.13 -14.02
CA GLU A 546 2.05 -7.84 -14.60
C GLU A 546 3.45 -7.81 -15.21
N ASP A 547 4.33 -8.74 -14.82
CA ASP A 547 5.73 -8.75 -15.22
C ASP A 547 5.91 -8.89 -16.75
N PRO A 548 5.18 -9.77 -17.45
CA PRO A 548 5.26 -9.89 -18.91
C PRO A 548 4.36 -8.87 -19.65
N VAL A 549 3.81 -7.84 -18.99
CA VAL A 549 2.87 -6.90 -19.62
C VAL A 549 3.59 -5.67 -20.16
N TRP A 550 4.44 -5.90 -21.17
CA TRP A 550 5.22 -4.85 -21.84
C TRP A 550 5.27 -5.04 -23.37
N GLY A 551 5.75 -4.03 -24.09
CA GLY A 551 5.78 -4.00 -25.56
C GLY A 551 4.53 -3.39 -26.20
N ASN A 552 4.16 -3.86 -27.38
CA ASN A 552 2.95 -3.41 -28.08
C ASN A 552 1.67 -3.98 -27.44
N THR A 553 0.49 -3.48 -27.83
CA THR A 553 -0.80 -3.91 -27.24
C THR A 553 -1.04 -5.42 -27.32
N THR A 554 -0.64 -6.04 -28.42
CA THR A 554 -0.78 -7.50 -28.62
C THR A 554 0.11 -8.25 -27.63
N ALA A 555 1.41 -7.92 -27.58
CA ALA A 555 2.35 -8.52 -26.63
C ALA A 555 1.88 -8.37 -25.18
N LYS A 556 1.40 -7.18 -24.79
CA LYS A 556 0.85 -6.94 -23.44
C LYS A 556 -0.33 -7.83 -23.11
N SER A 557 -1.29 -7.95 -24.04
CA SER A 557 -2.46 -8.80 -23.86
C SER A 557 -2.08 -10.27 -23.75
N LEU A 558 -1.12 -10.70 -24.57
CA LEU A 558 -0.61 -12.07 -24.58
C LEU A 558 0.16 -12.40 -23.31
N GLY A 559 1.05 -11.54 -22.84
CA GLY A 559 1.77 -11.71 -21.56
C GLY A 559 0.82 -11.82 -20.37
N ASN A 560 -0.18 -10.93 -20.29
CA ASN A 560 -1.21 -11.02 -19.25
C ASN A 560 -1.99 -12.34 -19.34
N ALA A 561 -2.37 -12.78 -20.53
CA ALA A 561 -3.14 -14.02 -20.70
C ALA A 561 -2.31 -15.29 -20.44
N ASP A 562 -1.06 -15.32 -20.91
CA ASP A 562 -0.17 -16.48 -20.77
C ASP A 562 0.28 -16.66 -19.32
N SER A 563 0.42 -15.58 -18.54
CA SER A 563 0.74 -15.65 -17.11
C SER A 563 -0.32 -16.40 -16.28
N MET A 564 -1.57 -16.47 -16.80
CA MET A 564 -2.71 -17.20 -16.23
C MET A 564 -2.76 -18.68 -16.66
N THR A 565 -1.65 -19.24 -17.14
CA THR A 565 -1.53 -20.69 -17.39
C THR A 565 -1.16 -21.43 -16.11
N VAL A 566 -1.77 -22.61 -15.87
CA VAL A 566 -1.56 -23.35 -14.61
C VAL A 566 -0.16 -23.95 -14.46
N THR A 567 0.63 -23.97 -15.53
CA THR A 567 2.05 -24.33 -15.53
C THR A 567 2.90 -23.27 -14.83
N ASN A 568 2.45 -22.01 -14.80
CA ASN A 568 3.12 -20.88 -14.14
C ASN A 568 2.74 -20.74 -12.66
N VAL A 569 2.06 -21.71 -12.05
CA VAL A 569 1.61 -21.59 -10.66
C VAL A 569 2.01 -22.76 -9.79
N THR A 570 2.16 -22.47 -8.50
CA THR A 570 2.43 -23.43 -7.44
C THR A 570 1.44 -23.26 -6.29
N PRO A 571 1.15 -24.30 -5.50
CA PRO A 571 0.28 -24.18 -4.33
C PRO A 571 0.91 -23.27 -3.29
N GLN A 572 0.29 -22.11 -3.10
CA GLN A 572 0.68 -21.12 -2.10
C GLN A 572 -0.49 -20.81 -1.20
N MET A 573 -0.24 -20.72 0.10
CA MET A 573 -1.27 -20.27 1.03
C MET A 573 -1.68 -18.83 0.71
N GLN A 574 -2.98 -18.54 0.80
CA GLN A 574 -3.55 -17.21 0.51
C GLN A 574 -2.80 -16.10 1.25
N THR A 575 -2.46 -16.37 2.51
CA THR A 575 -1.73 -15.48 3.42
C THR A 575 -0.25 -15.29 3.05
N PHE A 576 0.37 -16.25 2.34
CA PHE A 576 1.74 -16.18 1.83
C PHE A 576 1.84 -15.38 0.51
N ASN A 577 0.80 -15.43 -0.33
CA ASN A 577 0.75 -14.83 -1.67
C ASN A 577 0.56 -13.29 -1.69
N ALA A 578 0.40 -12.61 -0.53
CA ALA A 578 -0.05 -11.21 -0.49
C ALA A 578 0.96 -10.14 0.03
N PRO A 579 1.78 -10.35 1.07
CA PRO A 579 2.59 -9.23 1.60
C PRO A 579 4.06 -9.22 1.13
N VAL A 580 4.81 -10.31 1.31
CA VAL A 580 6.29 -10.27 1.17
C VAL A 580 6.75 -10.52 -0.27
N TRP A 581 6.11 -11.48 -0.93
CA TRP A 581 6.37 -11.79 -2.34
C TRP A 581 6.00 -10.61 -3.23
N LEU A 582 4.83 -10.02 -2.98
CA LEU A 582 4.34 -8.84 -3.66
C LEU A 582 5.19 -7.59 -3.38
N ALA A 583 5.77 -7.44 -2.19
CA ALA A 583 6.64 -6.29 -1.86
C ALA A 583 7.99 -6.36 -2.59
N LEU A 584 8.66 -7.52 -2.64
CA LEU A 584 9.89 -7.71 -3.43
C LEU A 584 9.62 -7.55 -4.93
N GLU A 585 8.48 -8.08 -5.40
CA GLU A 585 8.04 -7.92 -6.79
C GLU A 585 7.68 -6.48 -7.14
N ASN A 586 6.98 -5.76 -6.25
CA ASN A 586 6.71 -4.35 -6.43
C ASN A 586 8.00 -3.53 -6.38
N TYR A 587 8.96 -3.84 -5.50
CA TYR A 587 10.25 -3.17 -5.46
C TYR A 587 10.99 -3.31 -6.79
N ALA A 588 11.17 -4.55 -7.28
CA ALA A 588 11.88 -4.81 -8.53
C ALA A 588 11.15 -4.23 -9.76
N LEU A 589 9.82 -4.35 -9.84
CA LEU A 589 9.02 -3.86 -10.96
C LEU A 589 8.87 -2.33 -10.95
N GLN A 590 8.70 -1.72 -9.77
CA GLN A 590 8.57 -0.28 -9.63
C GLN A 590 9.88 0.43 -9.94
N HIS A 591 11.03 -0.07 -9.44
CA HIS A 591 12.33 0.47 -9.83
C HIS A 591 12.61 0.25 -11.31
N ALA A 592 12.31 -0.94 -11.86
CA ALA A 592 12.43 -1.15 -13.30
C ALA A 592 11.59 -0.14 -14.10
N ARG A 593 10.36 0.18 -13.67
CA ARG A 593 9.50 1.19 -14.32
C ARG A 593 10.00 2.62 -14.15
N ASP A 594 10.34 3.01 -12.93
CA ASP A 594 10.76 4.37 -12.57
C ASP A 594 12.09 4.72 -13.24
N ASP A 595 13.04 3.78 -13.20
CA ASP A 595 14.37 3.92 -13.78
C ASP A 595 14.44 3.45 -15.24
N LYS A 596 13.30 3.01 -15.79
CA LYS A 596 13.18 2.56 -17.19
C LYS A 596 14.18 1.43 -17.55
N MET A 597 14.45 0.57 -16.57
CA MET A 597 15.40 -0.53 -16.70
C MET A 597 14.77 -1.77 -17.33
N ARG A 598 15.64 -2.61 -17.89
CA ARG A 598 15.33 -4.00 -18.24
C ARG A 598 15.87 -4.90 -17.16
N ILE A 599 15.07 -5.86 -16.71
CA ILE A 599 15.49 -6.87 -15.74
C ILE A 599 15.09 -8.27 -16.21
N SER A 600 15.86 -9.27 -15.79
CA SER A 600 15.54 -10.69 -15.93
C SER A 600 15.28 -11.28 -14.55
N VAL A 601 14.13 -11.92 -14.38
CA VAL A 601 13.65 -12.45 -13.10
C VAL A 601 13.43 -13.95 -13.22
N PHE A 602 14.04 -14.70 -12.32
CA PHE A 602 13.89 -16.15 -12.22
C PHE A 602 13.23 -16.49 -10.89
N THR A 603 12.19 -17.32 -10.92
CA THR A 603 11.44 -17.70 -9.73
C THR A 603 11.19 -19.20 -9.74
N GLY A 604 11.24 -19.87 -8.59
CA GLY A 604 10.71 -21.23 -8.50
C GLY A 604 10.53 -21.75 -7.08
N PRO A 605 9.90 -22.92 -6.91
CA PRO A 605 9.87 -23.64 -5.64
C PRO A 605 11.21 -24.38 -5.38
N ILE A 606 11.54 -24.58 -4.10
CA ILE A 606 12.57 -25.53 -3.67
C ILE A 606 11.88 -26.87 -3.41
N LEU A 607 12.02 -27.80 -4.36
CA LEU A 607 11.32 -29.09 -4.35
C LEU A 607 12.07 -30.11 -3.48
N LYS A 608 11.70 -30.22 -2.20
CA LYS A 608 12.33 -31.13 -1.24
C LYS A 608 11.67 -32.51 -1.24
N SER A 609 12.44 -33.53 -0.85
CA SER A 609 11.92 -34.90 -0.70
C SER A 609 10.99 -35.05 0.51
N ASN A 610 11.07 -34.16 1.50
CA ASN A 610 10.22 -34.14 2.69
C ASN A 610 9.08 -33.11 2.64
N ASP A 611 8.82 -32.51 1.47
CA ASP A 611 7.66 -31.63 1.29
C ASP A 611 6.35 -32.37 1.66
N PRO A 612 5.41 -31.70 2.37
CA PRO A 612 4.19 -32.32 2.84
C PRO A 612 3.23 -32.63 1.70
N VAL A 613 2.47 -33.71 1.87
CA VAL A 613 1.36 -34.04 0.96
C VAL A 613 0.08 -33.44 1.54
N LYS A 614 -0.54 -32.51 0.81
CA LYS A 614 -1.83 -31.90 1.15
C LYS A 614 -2.76 -32.01 -0.05
N PHE A 615 -3.99 -32.47 0.17
CA PHE A 615 -4.98 -32.72 -0.88
C PHE A 615 -4.45 -33.59 -2.05
N GLY A 616 -3.60 -34.59 -1.75
CA GLY A 616 -3.00 -35.48 -2.75
C GLY A 616 -1.86 -34.86 -3.57
N VAL A 617 -1.43 -33.64 -3.25
CA VAL A 617 -0.33 -32.93 -3.91
C VAL A 617 0.82 -32.76 -2.94
N LYS A 618 2.06 -33.03 -3.37
CA LYS A 618 3.25 -32.74 -2.59
C LYS A 618 3.60 -31.26 -2.73
N VAL A 619 3.25 -30.46 -1.72
CA VAL A 619 3.29 -29.00 -1.75
C VAL A 619 4.67 -28.49 -1.34
N PRO A 620 5.35 -27.68 -2.18
CA PRO A 620 6.64 -27.11 -1.82
C PRO A 620 6.51 -26.18 -0.63
N VAL A 621 7.46 -26.26 0.29
CA VAL A 621 7.44 -25.40 1.49
C VAL A 621 8.23 -24.10 1.28
N GLU A 622 9.19 -24.10 0.36
CA GLU A 622 10.10 -22.99 0.14
C GLU A 622 10.15 -22.59 -1.32
N PHE A 623 10.53 -21.33 -1.55
CA PHE A 623 10.62 -20.70 -2.86
C PHE A 623 11.91 -19.88 -2.94
N TRP A 624 12.34 -19.59 -4.17
CA TRP A 624 13.52 -18.80 -4.45
C TRP A 624 13.23 -17.79 -5.58
N LYS A 625 13.99 -16.69 -5.60
CA LYS A 625 14.00 -15.71 -6.69
C LYS A 625 15.44 -15.28 -7.00
N VAL A 626 15.77 -15.08 -8.27
CA VAL A 626 17.01 -14.43 -8.73
C VAL A 626 16.64 -13.28 -9.65
N ILE A 627 17.23 -12.11 -9.45
CA ILE A 627 17.00 -10.92 -10.28
C ILE A 627 18.34 -10.49 -10.87
N ALA A 628 18.42 -10.38 -12.19
CA ALA A 628 19.58 -9.92 -12.94
C ALA A 628 19.25 -8.63 -13.70
N PHE A 629 20.16 -7.65 -13.65
CA PHE A 629 20.00 -6.34 -14.26
C PHE A 629 21.35 -5.67 -14.53
N ILE A 630 21.37 -4.62 -15.34
CA ILE A 630 22.56 -3.78 -15.54
C ILE A 630 22.50 -2.64 -14.53
N HIS A 631 23.52 -2.49 -13.70
CA HIS A 631 23.55 -1.45 -12.68
C HIS A 631 23.80 -0.09 -13.34
N ASP A 632 22.93 0.89 -13.10
CA ASP A 632 22.92 2.15 -13.86
C ASP A 632 24.17 3.01 -13.65
N GLU A 633 24.81 2.94 -12.48
CA GLU A 633 26.02 3.74 -12.22
C GLU A 633 27.30 3.10 -12.76
N THR A 634 27.37 1.76 -12.76
CA THR A 634 28.60 1.02 -13.10
C THR A 634 28.57 0.46 -14.52
N GLY A 635 27.37 0.29 -15.09
CA GLY A 635 27.17 -0.38 -16.38
C GLY A 635 27.46 -1.88 -16.34
N GLU A 636 27.70 -2.46 -15.16
CA GLU A 636 28.01 -3.90 -15.01
C GLU A 636 26.74 -4.73 -14.80
N LEU A 637 26.78 -5.98 -15.27
CA LEU A 637 25.78 -6.98 -14.91
C LEU A 637 25.87 -7.27 -13.41
N SER A 638 24.72 -7.19 -12.75
CA SER A 638 24.52 -7.49 -11.34
C SER A 638 23.39 -8.49 -11.17
N ALA A 639 23.54 -9.40 -10.20
CA ALA A 639 22.51 -10.38 -9.88
C ALA A 639 22.35 -10.56 -8.36
N THR A 640 21.12 -10.79 -7.90
CA THR A 640 20.82 -11.01 -6.47
C THR A 640 19.87 -12.19 -6.30
N GLY A 641 20.12 -13.04 -5.29
CA GLY A 641 19.32 -14.23 -4.98
C GLY A 641 18.57 -14.12 -3.66
N TYR A 642 17.38 -14.70 -3.60
CA TYR A 642 16.46 -14.66 -2.45
C TYR A 642 15.85 -16.05 -2.17
N ARG A 643 15.59 -16.38 -0.90
CA ARG A 643 14.78 -17.54 -0.48
C ARG A 643 13.67 -17.11 0.46
N MET A 644 12.53 -17.80 0.37
CA MET A 644 11.34 -17.60 1.21
C MET A 644 10.69 -18.94 1.60
N SER A 645 9.97 -18.98 2.72
CA SER A 645 9.30 -20.20 3.23
C SER A 645 7.82 -19.94 3.53
N GLN A 646 6.93 -20.80 3.03
CA GLN A 646 5.50 -20.81 3.37
C GLN A 646 5.16 -21.76 4.52
N LYS A 647 6.15 -22.41 5.16
CA LYS A 647 5.95 -23.44 6.20
C LYS A 647 4.92 -23.06 7.27
N ASP A 648 4.93 -21.80 7.73
CA ASP A 648 4.06 -21.27 8.81
C ASP A 648 2.62 -21.05 8.37
N HIS A 649 2.39 -21.02 7.07
CA HIS A 649 1.07 -20.80 6.51
C HIS A 649 0.36 -22.15 6.31
N LEU A 650 1.07 -23.28 6.36
CA LEU A 650 0.47 -24.61 6.22
C LEU A 650 -0.26 -25.03 7.53
N PRO A 651 -1.50 -25.55 7.48
CA PRO A 651 -2.17 -26.06 8.67
C PRO A 651 -1.44 -27.28 9.25
N GLU A 652 -1.12 -27.22 10.55
CA GLU A 652 -0.30 -28.20 11.27
C GLU A 652 -0.96 -29.59 11.34
N GLU A 653 -0.33 -30.59 10.72
CA GLU A 653 -0.37 -31.99 11.19
C GLU A 653 1.08 -32.50 11.10
N GLU A 654 1.67 -32.77 12.27
CA GLU A 654 2.98 -33.41 12.53
C GLU A 654 4.16 -33.01 11.64
N PHE A 655 4.88 -31.91 11.91
CA PHE A 655 6.30 -31.79 11.51
C PHE A 655 7.07 -30.79 12.39
N VAL A 656 8.19 -31.25 12.95
CA VAL A 656 9.07 -30.51 13.89
C VAL A 656 9.66 -29.23 13.25
N PHE A 657 9.79 -28.21 14.11
CA PHE A 657 10.07 -26.80 13.82
C PHE A 657 11.42 -26.51 13.13
N GLY A 658 11.40 -25.45 12.31
CA GLY A 658 12.56 -24.75 11.75
C GLY A 658 12.12 -23.34 11.40
N GLU A 659 12.94 -22.33 11.72
CA GLU A 659 12.66 -20.88 11.69
C GLU A 659 12.44 -20.29 10.27
N PHE A 660 11.77 -19.13 10.19
CA PHE A 660 11.44 -18.37 8.96
C PHE A 660 12.43 -17.26 8.73
N GLU A 661 13.00 -17.18 7.52
CA GLU A 661 13.79 -16.04 7.07
C GLU A 661 13.54 -15.86 5.56
N THR A 662 12.96 -14.72 5.15
CA THR A 662 13.24 -14.20 3.81
C THR A 662 14.69 -13.77 3.87
N ALA A 663 15.57 -14.37 3.09
CA ALA A 663 17.00 -14.09 3.17
C ALA A 663 17.56 -13.85 1.77
N GLN A 664 18.51 -12.91 1.66
CA GLN A 664 19.37 -12.84 0.49
C GLN A 664 20.29 -14.05 0.59
N LEU A 665 20.24 -14.93 -0.42
CA LEU A 665 21.14 -16.06 -0.51
C LEU A 665 22.10 -15.81 -1.66
N SER A 666 23.31 -16.37 -1.52
CA SER A 666 24.15 -16.47 -2.70
C SER A 666 23.44 -17.34 -3.76
N ILE A 667 23.54 -16.95 -5.02
CA ILE A 667 23.01 -17.70 -6.17
C ILE A 667 23.58 -19.12 -6.13
N LYS A 668 24.85 -19.29 -5.78
CA LYS A 668 25.49 -20.60 -5.59
C LYS A 668 24.81 -21.48 -4.53
N LYS A 669 24.26 -20.88 -3.46
CA LYS A 669 23.47 -21.61 -2.45
C LYS A 669 22.09 -21.98 -3.00
N ILE A 670 21.47 -21.12 -3.82
CA ILE A 670 20.22 -21.45 -4.53
C ILE A 670 20.46 -22.60 -5.52
N GLU A 671 21.58 -22.60 -6.25
CA GLU A 671 21.97 -23.70 -7.15
C GLU A 671 22.04 -25.04 -6.40
N ASN A 672 22.71 -25.05 -5.25
CA ASN A 672 22.82 -26.23 -4.40
C ASN A 672 21.47 -26.73 -3.87
N LEU A 673 20.57 -25.82 -3.47
CA LEU A 673 19.25 -26.16 -2.93
C LEU A 673 18.29 -26.69 -4.01
N THR A 674 18.42 -26.20 -5.24
CA THR A 674 17.47 -26.46 -6.33
C THR A 674 17.95 -27.54 -7.30
N GLY A 675 19.27 -27.77 -7.38
CA GLY A 675 19.88 -28.57 -8.43
C GLY A 675 19.80 -27.89 -9.81
N LEU A 676 19.73 -26.56 -9.82
CA LEU A 676 19.83 -25.71 -11.00
C LEU A 676 21.22 -25.04 -11.04
N SER A 677 21.65 -24.63 -12.22
CA SER A 677 22.80 -23.76 -12.46
C SER A 677 22.31 -22.48 -13.14
N PHE A 678 22.70 -21.33 -12.61
CA PHE A 678 22.52 -20.02 -13.26
C PHE A 678 23.79 -19.61 -14.03
N GLY A 679 24.73 -20.54 -14.18
CA GLY A 679 25.98 -20.33 -14.88
C GLY A 679 26.79 -19.21 -14.24
N PHE A 680 27.26 -18.28 -15.08
CA PHE A 680 28.14 -17.21 -14.65
C PHE A 680 27.42 -16.12 -13.82
N LEU A 681 26.08 -16.10 -13.74
CA LEU A 681 25.37 -15.16 -12.86
C LEU A 681 25.82 -15.26 -11.40
N SER A 682 26.22 -16.45 -10.96
CA SER A 682 26.75 -16.66 -9.62
C SER A 682 28.02 -15.83 -9.35
N ASP A 683 28.82 -15.53 -10.37
CA ASP A 683 30.02 -14.69 -10.28
C ASP A 683 29.70 -13.19 -10.16
N HIS A 684 28.48 -12.80 -10.53
CA HIS A 684 27.97 -11.43 -10.45
C HIS A 684 27.14 -11.16 -9.18
N ASP A 685 27.09 -12.13 -8.27
CA ASP A 685 26.43 -12.01 -6.98
C ASP A 685 27.35 -11.38 -5.92
N PRO A 686 26.97 -10.27 -5.28
CA PRO A 686 27.77 -9.64 -4.23
C PRO A 686 28.01 -10.53 -3.00
N LEU A 687 27.23 -11.60 -2.80
CA LEU A 687 27.43 -12.58 -1.72
C LEU A 687 28.39 -13.72 -2.08
N ASN A 688 28.85 -13.85 -3.33
CA ASN A 688 29.70 -14.96 -3.76
C ASN A 688 31.06 -14.98 -3.01
N ASN A 689 31.64 -13.80 -2.74
CA ASN A 689 32.95 -13.66 -2.06
C ASN A 689 32.86 -13.58 -0.53
N ALA A 690 31.66 -13.39 0.05
CA ALA A 690 31.50 -13.21 1.49
C ALA A 690 31.58 -14.53 2.29
N ASN A 691 31.33 -15.67 1.62
CA ASN A 691 31.27 -16.98 2.25
C ASN A 691 32.60 -17.75 2.26
N GLU A 692 33.64 -17.30 1.55
CA GLU A 692 34.97 -17.93 1.60
C GLU A 692 35.73 -17.65 2.92
N ALA A 693 35.32 -16.63 3.68
CA ALA A 693 35.97 -16.29 4.96
C ALA A 693 35.45 -17.08 6.17
N PHE A 694 34.39 -17.88 6.03
CA PHE A 694 33.71 -18.55 7.14
C PHE A 694 33.33 -20.02 6.87
N GLU A 695 34.14 -20.75 6.10
CA GLU A 695 34.00 -22.21 6.05
C GLU A 695 34.29 -22.81 7.44
N GLY A 696 33.24 -23.25 8.14
CA GLY A 696 33.34 -23.98 9.41
C GLY A 696 32.56 -23.38 10.58
N VAL A 697 31.89 -22.24 10.42
CA VAL A 697 30.96 -21.69 11.43
C VAL A 697 29.57 -21.65 10.82
N ASP A 698 28.60 -22.28 11.48
CA ASP A 698 27.18 -22.28 11.11
C ASP A 698 26.58 -20.89 11.37
N ILE A 699 26.92 -19.92 10.50
CA ILE A 699 26.36 -18.58 10.52
C ILE A 699 25.06 -18.66 9.72
N LYS A 700 23.91 -18.59 10.41
CA LYS A 700 22.60 -18.43 9.77
C LYS A 700 22.64 -17.20 8.85
N ASP A 701 22.18 -17.33 7.60
CA ASP A 701 22.06 -16.17 6.71
C ASP A 701 21.04 -15.22 7.34
N PRO A 702 21.41 -13.98 7.72
CA PRO A 702 20.50 -13.11 8.42
C PRO A 702 19.27 -12.83 7.54
N PRO A 703 18.06 -12.79 8.12
CA PRO A 703 16.88 -12.45 7.36
C PRO A 703 17.01 -11.03 6.78
N LEU A 704 16.62 -10.87 5.51
CA LEU A 704 16.33 -9.57 4.93
C LEU A 704 15.09 -9.01 5.63
N THR A 705 15.30 -7.94 6.39
CA THR A 705 14.24 -7.19 7.07
C THR A 705 13.98 -5.83 6.42
N ASP A 706 14.82 -5.41 5.48
CA ASP A 706 14.65 -4.22 4.65
C ASP A 706 15.34 -4.36 3.28
N VAL A 707 14.81 -3.73 2.24
CA VAL A 707 15.38 -3.78 0.87
C VAL A 707 16.76 -3.10 0.76
N ARG A 708 17.12 -2.18 1.66
CA ARG A 708 18.45 -1.57 1.75
C ARG A 708 19.50 -2.50 2.33
N GLU A 709 19.08 -3.61 2.96
CA GLU A 709 19.99 -4.68 3.40
C GLU A 709 20.43 -5.57 2.24
N ILE A 710 19.77 -5.43 1.07
CA ILE A 710 20.17 -6.08 -0.16
C ILE A 710 21.54 -5.52 -0.53
N LYS A 711 22.53 -6.40 -0.51
CA LYS A 711 23.84 -6.06 -1.06
C LYS A 711 23.72 -6.07 -2.57
N PHE A 712 24.12 -4.96 -3.18
CA PHE A 712 24.38 -4.84 -4.60
C PHE A 712 25.90 -4.82 -4.82
N LYS A 713 26.34 -5.13 -6.04
CA LYS A 713 27.76 -5.12 -6.42
C LYS A 713 28.22 -3.71 -6.75
#